data_AF-A0A522FSY7-F1
#
_entry.id   AF-A0A522FSY7-F1
#
_cell.length_a   1.000
_cell.length_b   1.000
_cell.length_c   1.000
_cell.angle_alpha   90.00
_cell.angle_beta   90.00
_cell.angle_gamma   90.00
#
_symmetry.space_group_name_H-M   'P 1'
#
loop_
_entity.id
_entity.type
_entity.pdbx_description
1 polymer ?
#
loop_
_entity_poly.entity_id
_entity_poly.type
_entity_poly.pdbx_seq_one_letter_code
_entity_poly.pdbx_strand_id
1 'polypeptide(L)'
;MRKLILILLVISIISASRAIQTDSLIEQSLNLFDLDMYQGKLETPKIRLGHYSTEIVLDSNSRLALKYKIKNVYRIWHILPHTSIDEAGILIGDTLIYLDGMPIYDSLSRGDDFLEYYTQTKREGDIIKISVLRNDSLIEVPVKLIAIKTSELTFTDPGIGEVKKDSWLKKQIDEFQLNEKIDAIKKQMAEVSISDYNKIPFSKNPNPWRLNAVTYLHRYPMRVGAYSRYIVNDLWDAYNNSETNGGFPNVISRIAKYDGIEPKIITSNNKPGNINELNTYFASVQSELDKAYHPVKDSIGYVVNELLKLLQSDDNYELDLERAKDEIERKRIRNEYEKKLANVFRNANSVDLNSIIAGLIKLSALIDKSWLIDFISKLPLKEFEKNYYVIPGVEGEVLYFWVDGNKKYIIGGKGTNKYTGNFNLIIDVGGDDIYEPEQVKYGSFRFIADMQGNDTYISKNGQGSGMGCIDVLFDVEGDDTYRGNYYSQGAGLLGAGILADFSGDDLYISHWCSQGAACLGIGLLFDVSGNDNYFADVYSQGFGYIKGIGLIMEYEGNDSYKAGWKIPDSRDPKRAHLSMSQGFGFGMRPWSLGLGTDGGIGILTDYNGHDVYNSDFFSQGGSYWYSLGILHDRKGCDRYTAGQYSQGSGIHLSFGALLDDEGNDMYDAYAGLEQGNAHDWSAGCLEDLEGDDTYRGYTSSQGSALTVAFAYLYDKQGNDMYIINKNDTTYSQGGGRQQPTRKAVSLGILLDKGNGSDTYTDPRIFEGIPLLKGQRGIVFDDGIKK
;
A
#
# COMPACT_ATOMS: atom_id res chain seq x y z
N MET A 1 -13.28 63.62 -13.25
CA MET A 1 -12.18 62.96 -14.00
C MET A 1 -10.97 62.90 -13.08
N ARG A 2 -10.67 61.71 -12.53
CA ARG A 2 -9.43 60.90 -12.78
C ARG A 2 -8.14 61.65 -12.38
N LYS A 3 -7.25 61.18 -11.51
CA LYS A 3 -6.96 59.83 -10.99
C LYS A 3 -6.16 59.93 -9.68
N LEU A 4 -6.49 59.02 -8.77
CA LEU A 4 -5.77 58.56 -7.58
C LEU A 4 -4.52 57.75 -8.02
N ILE A 5 -3.38 57.93 -7.36
CA ILE A 5 -2.36 56.88 -7.20
C ILE A 5 -1.93 56.92 -5.73
N LEU A 6 -2.50 55.99 -4.95
CA LEU A 6 -2.07 55.66 -3.60
C LEU A 6 -1.23 54.38 -3.72
N ILE A 7 0.02 54.44 -3.27
CA ILE A 7 0.95 53.32 -3.21
C ILE A 7 0.45 52.37 -2.10
N LEU A 8 0.02 51.18 -2.49
CA LEU A 8 -0.31 50.07 -1.60
C LEU A 8 0.91 49.15 -1.55
N LEU A 9 1.63 49.20 -0.42
CA LEU A 9 2.66 48.24 -0.06
C LEU A 9 1.96 46.93 0.31
N VAL A 10 1.88 45.97 -0.62
CA VAL A 10 1.49 44.60 -0.31
C VAL A 10 2.74 43.90 0.21
N ILE A 11 2.79 43.67 1.52
CA ILE A 11 3.73 42.72 2.10
C ILE A 11 3.20 41.33 1.72
N SER A 12 3.72 40.80 0.62
CA SER A 12 3.62 39.39 0.31
C SER A 12 4.46 38.64 1.35
N ILE A 13 3.81 38.02 2.33
CA ILE A 13 4.43 36.95 3.12
C ILE A 13 4.54 35.77 2.14
N ILE A 14 5.65 35.72 1.41
CA ILE A 14 6.09 34.51 0.74
C ILE A 14 6.48 33.57 1.87
N SER A 15 5.66 32.56 2.14
CA SER A 15 6.12 31.35 2.81
C SER A 15 7.25 30.81 1.93
N ALA A 16 8.50 31.02 2.34
CA ALA A 16 9.61 30.32 1.77
C ALA A 16 9.43 28.83 2.13
N SER A 17 8.80 28.06 1.24
CA SER A 17 9.10 26.64 1.17
C SER A 17 10.60 26.57 0.93
N ARG A 18 11.37 26.13 1.93
CA ARG A 18 12.70 25.59 1.66
C ARG A 18 12.44 24.44 0.69
N ALA A 19 12.72 24.65 -0.59
CA ALA A 19 12.87 23.54 -1.52
C ALA A 19 13.91 22.64 -0.86
N ILE A 20 13.51 21.42 -0.51
CA ILE A 20 14.45 20.34 -0.23
C ILE A 20 15.36 20.35 -1.46
N GLN A 21 16.65 20.55 -1.25
CA GLN A 21 17.63 20.46 -2.33
C GLN A 21 17.41 19.07 -2.93
N THR A 22 16.93 19.00 -4.17
CA THR A 22 16.53 17.74 -4.76
C THR A 22 17.74 16.82 -4.71
N ASP A 23 17.58 15.69 -4.02
CA ASP A 23 18.59 14.66 -3.90
C ASP A 23 19.12 14.34 -5.30
N SER A 24 20.44 14.19 -5.42
CA SER A 24 21.10 13.84 -6.68
C SER A 24 20.47 12.62 -7.36
N LEU A 25 19.98 11.65 -6.56
CA LEU A 25 19.32 10.44 -7.06
C LEU A 25 17.90 10.73 -7.59
N ILE A 26 17.14 11.59 -6.92
CA ILE A 26 15.81 12.03 -7.42
C ILE A 26 15.97 12.76 -8.75
N GLU A 27 16.92 13.70 -8.84
CA GLU A 27 17.23 14.40 -10.09
C GLU A 27 17.67 13.43 -11.19
N GLN A 28 18.44 12.40 -10.85
CA GLN A 28 18.86 11.36 -11.78
C GLN A 28 17.66 10.60 -12.36
N SER A 29 16.76 10.05 -11.52
CA SER A 29 15.56 9.35 -11.99
C SER A 29 14.68 10.27 -12.84
N LEU A 30 14.55 11.55 -12.47
CA LEU A 30 13.81 12.54 -13.28
C LEU A 30 14.48 12.81 -14.64
N ASN A 31 15.81 12.95 -14.69
CA ASN A 31 16.53 13.17 -15.94
C ASN A 31 16.44 11.95 -16.89
N LEU A 32 16.25 10.76 -16.35
CA LEU A 32 16.12 9.54 -17.14
C LEU A 32 14.68 9.31 -17.63
N PHE A 33 13.70 9.34 -16.73
CA PHE A 33 12.37 8.77 -16.99
C PHE A 33 11.24 9.79 -17.09
N ASP A 34 11.44 11.03 -16.65
CA ASP A 34 10.32 11.97 -16.49
C ASP A 34 9.59 12.27 -17.81
N LEU A 35 8.28 12.42 -17.71
CA LEU A 35 7.38 12.75 -18.80
C LEU A 35 6.32 13.73 -18.30
N ASP A 36 5.90 14.65 -19.16
CA ASP A 36 4.79 15.53 -18.88
C ASP A 36 3.45 14.80 -18.78
N MET A 37 2.55 15.34 -17.95
CA MET A 37 1.17 14.84 -17.85
C MET A 37 0.37 15.14 -19.12
N TYR A 38 -0.66 14.33 -19.39
CA TYR A 38 -1.61 14.61 -20.47
C TYR A 38 -2.35 15.95 -20.25
N GLN A 39 -2.30 16.82 -21.25
CA GLN A 39 -2.86 18.18 -21.24
C GLN A 39 -4.24 18.29 -21.93
N GLY A 40 -4.68 17.24 -22.61
CA GLY A 40 -5.95 17.26 -23.33
C GLY A 40 -7.18 17.13 -22.42
N LYS A 41 -8.35 17.24 -23.04
CA LYS A 41 -9.63 17.01 -22.35
C LYS A 41 -9.75 15.53 -21.95
N LEU A 42 -10.17 15.30 -20.71
CA LEU A 42 -10.53 13.97 -20.20
C LEU A 42 -11.96 13.64 -20.62
N GLU A 43 -12.17 12.44 -21.15
CA GLU A 43 -13.49 11.96 -21.52
C GLU A 43 -14.04 11.09 -20.38
N THR A 44 -14.89 11.67 -19.53
CA THR A 44 -15.61 10.95 -18.47
C THR A 44 -16.92 10.35 -19.00
N PRO A 45 -17.36 9.16 -18.54
CA PRO A 45 -16.68 7.89 -18.30
C PRO A 45 -17.03 6.84 -19.39
N LYS A 46 -16.21 5.79 -19.52
CA LYS A 46 -16.51 4.65 -20.41
C LYS A 46 -17.64 3.78 -19.80
N ILE A 47 -18.62 3.42 -20.63
CA ILE A 47 -19.68 2.47 -20.26
C ILE A 47 -19.06 1.09 -20.08
N ARG A 48 -19.43 0.40 -19.01
CA ARG A 48 -19.02 -0.98 -18.76
C ARG A 48 -20.22 -1.84 -18.37
N LEU A 49 -20.39 -2.96 -19.07
CA LEU A 49 -21.45 -3.92 -18.74
C LEU A 49 -21.23 -4.59 -17.38
N GLY A 50 -19.99 -4.92 -17.05
CA GLY A 50 -19.59 -5.51 -15.77
C GLY A 50 -19.90 -7.00 -15.63
N HIS A 51 -19.52 -7.78 -16.64
CA HIS A 51 -19.57 -9.24 -16.61
C HIS A 51 -18.19 -9.79 -16.98
N TYR A 52 -17.95 -11.04 -16.58
CA TYR A 52 -16.85 -11.85 -17.09
C TYR A 52 -17.42 -13.20 -17.50
N SER A 53 -16.98 -13.69 -18.65
CA SER A 53 -17.51 -14.92 -19.22
C SER A 53 -16.40 -15.88 -19.65
N THR A 54 -16.77 -17.15 -19.79
CA THR A 54 -15.94 -18.19 -20.38
C THR A 54 -16.52 -18.53 -21.74
N GLU A 55 -15.69 -18.45 -22.76
CA GLU A 55 -16.04 -18.90 -24.10
C GLU A 55 -16.13 -20.43 -24.13
N ILE A 56 -17.23 -20.93 -24.70
CA ILE A 56 -17.48 -22.35 -24.92
C ILE A 56 -17.74 -22.55 -26.41
N VAL A 57 -16.83 -23.28 -27.06
CA VAL A 57 -17.00 -23.73 -28.44
C VAL A 57 -17.98 -24.89 -28.46
N LEU A 58 -19.06 -24.75 -29.23
CA LEU A 58 -20.09 -25.78 -29.35
C LEU A 58 -19.74 -26.77 -30.48
N ASP A 59 -20.07 -28.04 -30.26
CA ASP A 59 -20.16 -29.00 -31.37
C ASP A 59 -21.23 -28.50 -32.35
N SER A 60 -20.85 -28.38 -33.62
CA SER A 60 -21.72 -28.00 -34.74
C SER A 60 -23.01 -28.82 -34.84
N ASN A 61 -23.01 -30.06 -34.35
CA ASN A 61 -24.18 -30.95 -34.33
C ASN A 61 -24.96 -30.90 -33.01
N SER A 62 -24.51 -30.12 -32.03
CA SER A 62 -25.21 -29.98 -30.75
C SER A 62 -26.58 -29.35 -30.94
N ARG A 63 -27.54 -29.74 -30.07
CA ARG A 63 -28.89 -29.18 -30.09
C ARG A 63 -28.88 -27.65 -29.98
N LEU A 64 -27.98 -27.09 -29.17
CA LEU A 64 -27.81 -25.65 -28.99
C LEU A 64 -27.32 -24.98 -30.27
N ALA A 65 -26.24 -25.49 -30.88
CA ALA A 65 -25.69 -24.95 -32.12
C ALA A 65 -26.71 -24.97 -33.26
N LEU A 66 -27.45 -26.09 -33.41
CA LEU A 66 -28.47 -26.23 -34.46
C LEU A 66 -29.71 -25.37 -34.20
N LYS A 67 -30.21 -25.34 -32.96
CA LYS A 67 -31.43 -24.60 -32.59
C LYS A 67 -31.25 -23.09 -32.72
N TYR A 68 -30.10 -22.58 -32.28
CA TYR A 68 -29.83 -21.14 -32.23
C TYR A 68 -28.94 -20.64 -33.36
N LYS A 69 -28.42 -21.55 -34.21
CA LYS A 69 -27.49 -21.25 -35.30
C LYS A 69 -26.31 -20.43 -34.80
N ILE A 70 -25.54 -21.01 -33.88
CA ILE A 70 -24.38 -20.40 -33.21
C ILE A 70 -23.22 -21.39 -33.12
N LYS A 71 -21.98 -20.88 -33.03
CA LYS A 71 -20.77 -21.69 -32.90
C LYS A 71 -20.12 -21.60 -31.52
N ASN A 72 -20.10 -20.41 -30.94
CA ASN A 72 -19.57 -20.16 -29.60
C ASN A 72 -20.68 -19.58 -28.73
N VAL A 73 -20.56 -19.80 -27.43
CA VAL A 73 -21.38 -19.16 -26.40
C VAL A 73 -20.51 -18.69 -25.26
N TYR A 74 -21.02 -17.74 -24.48
CA TYR A 74 -20.27 -17.10 -23.40
C TYR A 74 -21.02 -17.29 -22.09
N ARG A 75 -20.51 -18.19 -21.25
CA ARG A 75 -21.13 -18.47 -19.96
C ARG A 75 -20.58 -17.53 -18.91
N ILE A 76 -21.45 -16.77 -18.26
CA ILE A 76 -21.05 -15.81 -17.23
C ILE A 76 -20.58 -16.57 -16.00
N TRP A 77 -19.37 -16.26 -15.52
CA TRP A 77 -18.82 -16.79 -14.28
C TRP A 77 -18.67 -15.71 -13.20
N HIS A 78 -18.71 -14.42 -13.55
CA HIS A 78 -18.74 -13.32 -12.58
C HIS A 78 -19.54 -12.12 -13.08
N ILE A 79 -20.19 -11.42 -12.15
CA ILE A 79 -20.93 -10.16 -12.39
C ILE A 79 -20.46 -9.13 -11.37
N LEU A 80 -20.02 -7.98 -11.85
CA LEU A 80 -19.67 -6.84 -11.00
C LEU A 80 -20.94 -6.20 -10.43
N PRO A 81 -21.03 -5.97 -9.11
CA PRO A 81 -22.25 -5.42 -8.53
C PRO A 81 -22.58 -3.99 -8.95
N HIS A 82 -23.88 -3.72 -9.11
CA HIS A 82 -24.47 -2.46 -9.59
C HIS A 82 -23.84 -1.91 -10.87
N THR A 83 -23.49 -2.80 -11.80
CA THR A 83 -23.25 -2.46 -13.21
C THR A 83 -24.49 -2.75 -14.04
N SER A 84 -24.47 -2.41 -15.33
CA SER A 84 -25.61 -2.61 -16.22
C SER A 84 -26.14 -4.05 -16.24
N ILE A 85 -25.27 -5.05 -16.25
CA ILE A 85 -25.66 -6.47 -16.26
C ILE A 85 -26.32 -6.87 -14.94
N ASP A 86 -25.76 -6.44 -13.81
CA ASP A 86 -26.33 -6.75 -12.50
C ASP A 86 -27.71 -6.11 -12.33
N GLU A 87 -27.86 -4.83 -12.67
CA GLU A 87 -29.14 -4.10 -12.58
C GLU A 87 -30.22 -4.67 -13.51
N ALA A 88 -29.83 -5.25 -14.64
CA ALA A 88 -30.76 -5.89 -15.57
C ALA A 88 -31.27 -7.26 -15.11
N GLY A 89 -30.70 -7.85 -14.05
CA GLY A 89 -31.13 -9.15 -13.52
C GLY A 89 -30.61 -10.35 -14.31
N ILE A 90 -29.52 -10.17 -15.06
CA ILE A 90 -28.72 -11.29 -15.59
C ILE A 90 -27.94 -11.91 -14.41
N LEU A 91 -27.78 -13.23 -14.42
CA LEU A 91 -27.25 -13.99 -13.28
C LEU A 91 -25.96 -14.72 -13.66
N ILE A 92 -25.13 -15.03 -12.66
CA ILE A 92 -23.99 -15.95 -12.85
C ILE A 92 -24.55 -17.30 -13.32
N GLY A 93 -23.87 -17.90 -14.30
CA GLY A 93 -24.29 -19.13 -14.96
C GLY A 93 -25.18 -18.94 -16.19
N ASP A 94 -25.77 -17.76 -16.39
CA ASP A 94 -26.44 -17.42 -17.65
C ASP A 94 -25.46 -17.53 -18.82
N THR A 95 -25.96 -17.99 -19.96
CA THR A 95 -25.16 -18.09 -21.19
C THR A 95 -25.62 -17.06 -22.20
N LEU A 96 -24.74 -16.14 -22.59
CA LEU A 96 -25.03 -15.09 -23.56
C LEU A 96 -25.16 -15.69 -24.96
N ILE A 97 -26.25 -15.39 -25.66
CA ILE A 97 -26.56 -15.92 -27.01
C ILE A 97 -26.62 -14.80 -28.05
N TYR A 98 -27.48 -13.79 -27.83
CA TYR A 98 -27.70 -12.70 -28.79
C TYR A 98 -27.53 -11.33 -28.11
N LEU A 99 -27.05 -10.35 -28.89
CA LEU A 99 -27.00 -8.93 -28.58
C LEU A 99 -27.78 -8.19 -29.67
N ASP A 100 -28.85 -7.48 -29.29
CA ASP A 100 -29.79 -6.80 -30.19
C ASP A 100 -30.27 -7.70 -31.35
N GLY A 101 -30.55 -8.97 -31.03
CA GLY A 101 -31.00 -9.98 -31.99
C GLY A 101 -29.90 -10.55 -32.90
N MET A 102 -28.68 -10.03 -32.82
CA MET A 102 -27.52 -10.56 -33.52
C MET A 102 -26.78 -11.57 -32.63
N PRO A 103 -26.34 -12.71 -33.16
CA PRO A 103 -25.54 -13.64 -32.36
C PRO A 103 -24.22 -12.99 -31.99
N ILE A 104 -23.74 -13.29 -30.78
CA ILE A 104 -22.44 -12.83 -30.31
C ILE A 104 -21.38 -13.70 -31.03
N TYR A 105 -21.18 -13.46 -32.34
CA TYR A 105 -20.27 -14.21 -33.21
C TYR A 105 -18.86 -13.61 -33.19
N ASP A 106 -17.86 -14.50 -33.27
CA ASP A 106 -16.53 -14.43 -33.91
C ASP A 106 -16.09 -13.04 -34.42
N SER A 107 -15.90 -12.07 -33.52
CA SER A 107 -15.06 -10.93 -33.82
C SER A 107 -13.59 -11.38 -33.79
N LEU A 108 -12.68 -10.67 -34.45
CA LEU A 108 -11.23 -10.84 -34.27
C LEU A 108 -10.75 -10.68 -32.80
N SER A 109 -11.68 -10.41 -31.89
CA SER A 109 -11.55 -10.20 -30.45
C SER A 109 -12.47 -11.18 -29.69
N ARG A 110 -12.11 -11.55 -28.45
CA ARG A 110 -12.86 -12.53 -27.64
C ARG A 110 -14.25 -11.97 -27.25
N GLY A 111 -15.23 -12.79 -26.84
CA GLY A 111 -16.61 -12.33 -26.62
C GLY A 111 -16.80 -11.16 -25.65
N ASP A 112 -16.08 -11.14 -24.52
CA ASP A 112 -16.10 -10.01 -23.58
C ASP A 112 -15.60 -8.72 -24.26
N ASP A 113 -14.58 -8.84 -25.12
CA ASP A 113 -14.02 -7.72 -25.90
C ASP A 113 -15.04 -7.16 -26.89
N PHE A 114 -15.80 -8.04 -27.57
CA PHE A 114 -16.86 -7.61 -28.50
C PHE A 114 -17.93 -6.77 -27.80
N LEU A 115 -18.38 -7.23 -26.64
CA LEU A 115 -19.38 -6.52 -25.85
C LEU A 115 -18.85 -5.18 -25.34
N GLU A 116 -17.58 -5.13 -24.92
CA GLU A 116 -16.90 -3.88 -24.56
C GLU A 116 -16.85 -2.90 -25.75
N TYR A 117 -16.41 -3.34 -26.93
CA TYR A 117 -16.42 -2.52 -28.14
C TYR A 117 -17.81 -2.03 -28.52
N TYR A 118 -18.83 -2.89 -28.40
CA TYR A 118 -20.20 -2.50 -28.70
C TYR A 118 -20.65 -1.37 -27.78
N THR A 119 -20.38 -1.47 -26.47
CA THR A 119 -20.73 -0.42 -25.52
C THR A 119 -19.96 0.90 -25.72
N GLN A 120 -18.75 0.87 -26.30
CA GLN A 120 -18.04 2.10 -26.66
C GLN A 120 -18.78 2.95 -27.72
N THR A 121 -19.73 2.37 -28.45
CA THR A 121 -20.56 3.10 -29.44
C THR A 121 -21.84 3.69 -28.86
N LYS A 122 -22.10 3.47 -27.56
CA LYS A 122 -23.35 3.80 -26.90
C LYS A 122 -23.17 4.95 -25.91
N ARG A 123 -24.28 5.43 -25.36
CA ARG A 123 -24.33 6.47 -24.33
C ARG A 123 -24.96 5.92 -23.06
N GLU A 124 -24.65 6.56 -21.94
CA GLU A 124 -25.33 6.28 -20.68
C GLU A 124 -26.86 6.43 -20.87
N GLY A 125 -27.61 5.49 -20.33
CA GLY A 125 -29.06 5.45 -20.43
C GLY A 125 -29.61 4.73 -21.67
N ASP A 126 -28.79 4.46 -22.70
CA ASP A 126 -29.19 3.62 -23.82
C ASP A 126 -29.61 2.22 -23.33
N ILE A 127 -30.53 1.57 -24.04
CA ILE A 127 -30.98 0.22 -23.75
C ILE A 127 -30.52 -0.71 -24.87
N ILE A 128 -29.80 -1.75 -24.51
CA ILE A 128 -29.44 -2.86 -25.39
C ILE A 128 -30.22 -4.11 -24.98
N LYS A 129 -30.50 -5.02 -25.91
CA LYS A 129 -31.21 -6.27 -25.63
C LYS A 129 -30.23 -7.43 -25.63
N ILE A 130 -30.09 -8.12 -24.51
CA ILE A 130 -29.25 -9.31 -24.40
C ILE A 130 -30.14 -10.53 -24.25
N SER A 131 -30.02 -11.50 -25.15
CA SER A 131 -30.67 -12.79 -24.99
C SER A 131 -29.75 -13.76 -24.27
N VAL A 132 -30.21 -14.29 -23.15
CA VAL A 132 -29.50 -15.28 -22.33
C VAL A 132 -30.24 -16.60 -22.30
N LEU A 133 -29.50 -17.69 -22.24
CA LEU A 133 -30.03 -19.01 -21.93
C LEU A 133 -29.93 -19.23 -20.41
N ARG A 134 -31.09 -19.42 -19.76
CA ARG A 134 -31.22 -19.72 -18.33
C ARG A 134 -32.13 -20.93 -18.18
N ASN A 135 -31.66 -22.00 -17.56
CA ASN A 135 -32.42 -23.25 -17.39
C ASN A 135 -33.07 -23.73 -18.70
N ASP A 136 -32.29 -23.82 -19.78
CA ASP A 136 -32.71 -24.19 -21.16
C ASP A 136 -33.77 -23.28 -21.82
N SER A 137 -34.13 -22.17 -21.19
CA SER A 137 -35.05 -21.17 -21.70
C SER A 137 -34.30 -19.96 -22.23
N LEU A 138 -34.63 -19.52 -23.44
CA LEU A 138 -34.09 -18.28 -24.01
C LEU A 138 -34.91 -17.11 -23.49
N ILE A 139 -34.25 -16.16 -22.83
CA ILE A 139 -34.85 -14.97 -22.23
C ILE A 139 -34.19 -13.74 -22.84
N GLU A 140 -34.96 -12.82 -23.42
CA GLU A 140 -34.46 -11.51 -23.84
C GLU A 140 -34.55 -10.53 -22.66
N VAL A 141 -33.43 -9.95 -22.28
CA VAL A 141 -33.29 -9.03 -21.15
C VAL A 141 -32.92 -7.64 -21.68
N PRO A 142 -33.74 -6.59 -21.47
CA PRO A 142 -33.35 -5.22 -21.75
C PRO A 142 -32.35 -4.74 -20.69
N VAL A 143 -31.18 -4.30 -21.13
CA VAL A 143 -30.07 -3.86 -20.28
C VAL A 143 -29.87 -2.36 -20.48
N LYS A 144 -30.13 -1.58 -19.44
CA LYS A 144 -29.85 -0.13 -19.44
C LYS A 144 -28.38 0.12 -19.14
N LEU A 145 -27.72 0.90 -19.99
CA LEU A 145 -26.30 1.22 -19.87
C LEU A 145 -26.07 2.26 -18.77
N ILE A 146 -25.12 1.96 -17.87
CA ILE A 146 -24.73 2.77 -16.71
C ILE A 146 -23.25 3.09 -16.87
N ALA A 147 -22.90 4.36 -16.75
CA ALA A 147 -21.50 4.78 -16.78
C ALA A 147 -20.88 4.75 -15.37
N ILE A 148 -19.56 4.55 -15.31
CA ILE A 148 -18.80 4.62 -14.04
C ILE A 148 -18.88 6.05 -13.52
N LYS A 149 -19.14 6.29 -12.24
CA LYS A 149 -19.16 7.66 -11.73
C LYS A 149 -17.78 8.30 -11.79
N THR A 150 -17.74 9.61 -12.00
CA THR A 150 -16.48 10.37 -11.97
C THR A 150 -16.59 11.51 -10.99
N SER A 151 -15.50 11.75 -10.29
CA SER A 151 -15.39 12.73 -9.23
C SER A 151 -14.12 13.54 -9.47
N GLU A 152 -14.18 14.86 -9.28
CA GLU A 152 -12.99 15.69 -9.41
C GLU A 152 -12.03 15.38 -8.26
N LEU A 153 -10.90 14.76 -8.58
CA LEU A 153 -9.85 14.39 -7.64
C LEU A 153 -8.63 15.25 -7.96
N THR A 154 -8.54 16.40 -7.29
CA THR A 154 -7.38 17.28 -7.40
C THR A 154 -6.17 16.69 -6.68
N PHE A 155 -4.98 17.13 -7.07
CA PHE A 155 -3.73 16.78 -6.40
C PHE A 155 -2.88 18.05 -6.23
N THR A 156 -2.03 18.02 -5.22
CA THR A 156 -0.98 18.99 -4.95
C THR A 156 0.34 18.39 -5.42
N ASP A 157 1.14 19.18 -6.14
CA ASP A 157 2.49 18.78 -6.52
C ASP A 157 3.35 18.61 -5.25
N PRO A 158 4.00 17.45 -5.04
CA PRO A 158 4.85 17.23 -3.87
C PRO A 158 6.12 18.09 -3.85
N GLY A 159 6.48 18.74 -4.97
CA GLY A 159 7.63 19.62 -5.07
C GLY A 159 8.96 18.89 -5.32
N ILE A 160 8.92 17.71 -5.93
CA ILE A 160 10.11 16.87 -6.21
C ILE A 160 10.96 17.35 -7.41
N GLY A 161 10.52 18.40 -8.12
CA GLY A 161 11.25 19.00 -9.23
C GLY A 161 10.36 19.33 -10.44
N GLU A 162 10.79 20.32 -11.24
CA GLU A 162 10.12 20.69 -12.49
C GLU A 162 10.15 19.54 -13.51
N VAL A 163 9.18 19.54 -14.44
CA VAL A 163 9.09 18.52 -15.50
C VAL A 163 10.28 18.62 -16.45
N LYS A 164 11.06 17.54 -16.54
CA LYS A 164 12.18 17.40 -17.49
C LYS A 164 11.61 17.10 -18.88
N LYS A 165 11.59 18.12 -19.75
CA LYS A 165 11.04 18.01 -21.11
C LYS A 165 11.97 17.30 -22.10
N ASP A 166 13.22 17.10 -21.72
CA ASP A 166 14.28 16.50 -22.53
C ASP A 166 14.96 15.32 -21.82
N SER A 167 14.21 14.62 -20.97
CA SER A 167 14.65 13.37 -20.32
C SER A 167 15.16 12.35 -21.36
N TRP A 168 15.97 11.40 -20.91
CA TRP A 168 16.46 10.31 -21.77
C TRP A 168 15.28 9.58 -22.43
N LEU A 169 14.26 9.23 -21.65
CA LEU A 169 13.07 8.54 -22.15
C LEU A 169 12.32 9.36 -23.21
N LYS A 170 12.17 10.68 -23.00
CA LYS A 170 11.51 11.52 -24.00
C LYS A 170 12.23 11.50 -25.34
N LYS A 171 13.57 11.53 -25.33
CA LYS A 171 14.39 11.43 -26.54
C LYS A 171 14.17 10.10 -27.27
N GLN A 172 14.12 8.99 -26.52
CA GLN A 172 13.85 7.67 -27.11
C GLN A 172 12.43 7.57 -27.68
N ILE A 173 11.42 8.13 -27.00
CA ILE A 173 10.04 8.19 -27.50
C ILE A 173 9.97 8.94 -28.83
N ASP A 174 10.71 10.04 -28.98
CA ASP A 174 10.77 10.80 -30.23
C ASP A 174 11.46 10.03 -31.35
N GLU A 175 12.61 9.42 -31.05
CA GLU A 175 13.39 8.62 -32.00
C GLU A 175 12.58 7.43 -32.55
N PHE A 176 11.89 6.70 -31.67
CA PHE A 176 11.02 5.58 -32.05
C PHE A 176 9.60 5.99 -32.49
N GLN A 177 9.30 7.28 -32.56
CA GLN A 177 8.00 7.81 -32.99
C GLN A 177 6.82 7.24 -32.17
N LEU A 178 6.97 7.21 -30.84
CA LEU A 178 5.99 6.63 -29.92
C LEU A 178 5.02 7.66 -29.32
N ASN A 179 5.21 8.96 -29.55
CA ASN A 179 4.46 10.06 -28.92
C ASN A 179 2.94 9.84 -28.86
N GLU A 180 2.28 9.59 -30.00
CA GLU A 180 0.81 9.40 -30.05
C GLU A 180 0.34 8.26 -29.14
N LYS A 181 1.13 7.18 -29.07
CA LYS A 181 0.77 6.00 -28.28
C LYS A 181 0.99 6.28 -26.80
N ILE A 182 2.07 6.97 -26.44
CA ILE A 182 2.35 7.39 -25.06
C ILE A 182 1.27 8.36 -24.57
N ASP A 183 0.84 9.31 -25.40
CA ASP A 183 -0.27 10.21 -25.08
C ASP A 183 -1.58 9.44 -24.85
N ALA A 184 -1.81 8.35 -25.59
CA ALA A 184 -2.96 7.48 -25.36
C ALA A 184 -2.90 6.75 -23.99
N ILE A 185 -1.71 6.35 -23.52
CA ILE A 185 -1.54 5.79 -22.18
C ILE A 185 -1.80 6.86 -21.12
N LYS A 186 -1.12 8.01 -21.24
CA LYS A 186 -1.27 9.14 -20.31
C LYS A 186 -2.72 9.61 -20.21
N LYS A 187 -3.44 9.71 -21.34
CA LYS A 187 -4.88 10.05 -21.38
C LYS A 187 -5.70 9.06 -20.56
N GLN A 188 -5.51 7.76 -20.75
CA GLN A 188 -6.32 6.76 -20.05
C GLN A 188 -6.00 6.70 -18.55
N MET A 189 -4.72 6.79 -18.16
CA MET A 189 -4.35 6.89 -16.74
C MET A 189 -4.93 8.15 -16.08
N ALA A 190 -4.95 9.26 -16.81
CA ALA A 190 -5.59 10.51 -16.41
C ALA A 190 -7.13 10.42 -16.31
N GLU A 191 -7.79 9.59 -17.13
CA GLU A 191 -9.23 9.35 -17.07
C GLU A 191 -9.62 8.45 -15.90
N VAL A 192 -8.83 7.42 -15.62
CA VAL A 192 -9.08 6.57 -14.46
C VAL A 192 -8.74 7.28 -13.15
N SER A 193 -7.82 8.25 -13.14
CA SER A 193 -7.51 9.04 -11.94
C SER A 193 -8.73 9.75 -11.34
N ILE A 194 -9.74 10.07 -12.15
CA ILE A 194 -11.00 10.73 -11.75
C ILE A 194 -12.19 9.76 -11.70
N SER A 195 -11.98 8.47 -11.95
CA SER A 195 -13.01 7.43 -11.86
C SER A 195 -13.27 7.06 -10.40
N ASP A 196 -14.52 7.15 -10.01
CA ASP A 196 -14.96 6.96 -8.63
C ASP A 196 -15.65 5.60 -8.47
N TYR A 197 -14.94 4.70 -7.79
CA TYR A 197 -15.41 3.36 -7.47
C TYR A 197 -15.99 3.26 -6.05
N ASN A 198 -15.96 4.36 -5.29
CA ASN A 198 -16.55 4.44 -3.97
C ASN A 198 -18.00 4.93 -4.08
N LYS A 199 -18.96 4.01 -4.01
CA LYS A 199 -20.38 4.35 -4.20
C LYS A 199 -21.03 4.98 -2.94
N ILE A 200 -20.25 5.33 -1.92
CA ILE A 200 -20.76 5.88 -0.66
C ILE A 200 -20.97 7.38 -0.77
N PRO A 201 -22.16 7.91 -0.43
CA PRO A 201 -22.37 9.35 -0.31
C PRO A 201 -21.70 9.86 0.97
N PHE A 202 -20.47 10.37 0.85
CA PHE A 202 -19.84 11.19 1.88
C PHE A 202 -20.28 12.66 1.73
N SER A 203 -20.44 13.37 2.84
CA SER A 203 -21.12 14.68 2.86
C SER A 203 -20.34 15.85 2.27
N LYS A 204 -19.02 15.71 2.05
CA LYS A 204 -18.12 16.81 1.64
C LYS A 204 -17.10 16.48 0.55
N ASN A 205 -16.68 15.22 0.41
CA ASN A 205 -15.70 14.76 -0.58
C ASN A 205 -16.23 13.45 -1.17
N PRO A 206 -16.42 13.33 -2.50
CA PRO A 206 -16.92 12.11 -3.12
C PRO A 206 -16.08 10.86 -2.77
N ASN A 207 -14.76 11.01 -2.57
CA ASN A 207 -13.91 9.94 -2.08
C ASN A 207 -12.84 10.48 -1.10
N PRO A 208 -13.10 10.45 0.22
CA PRO A 208 -12.22 11.02 1.24
C PRO A 208 -10.92 10.24 1.48
N TRP A 209 -10.76 9.08 0.84
CA TRP A 209 -9.66 8.16 1.08
C TRP A 209 -8.65 8.08 -0.06
N ARG A 210 -8.90 8.78 -1.17
CA ARG A 210 -7.91 8.95 -2.23
C ARG A 210 -6.71 9.75 -1.69
N LEU A 211 -5.54 9.12 -1.65
CA LEU A 211 -4.29 9.79 -1.28
C LEU A 211 -3.77 10.69 -2.42
N ASN A 212 -3.17 11.82 -2.04
CA ASN A 212 -2.55 12.76 -2.99
C ASN A 212 -1.50 12.06 -3.87
N ALA A 213 -0.70 11.19 -3.25
CA ALA A 213 0.34 10.42 -3.91
C ALA A 213 -0.19 9.63 -5.12
N VAL A 214 -1.31 8.93 -4.93
CA VAL A 214 -1.93 8.09 -5.95
C VAL A 214 -2.49 8.95 -7.09
N THR A 215 -3.19 10.05 -6.77
CA THR A 215 -3.70 10.95 -7.82
C THR A 215 -2.56 11.60 -8.60
N TYR A 216 -1.50 12.05 -7.92
CA TYR A 216 -0.30 12.61 -8.54
C TYR A 216 0.35 11.63 -9.52
N LEU A 217 0.60 10.39 -9.09
CA LEU A 217 1.24 9.37 -9.93
C LEU A 217 0.38 8.92 -11.11
N HIS A 218 -0.96 8.99 -11.03
CA HIS A 218 -1.78 8.78 -12.25
C HIS A 218 -1.55 9.87 -13.31
N ARG A 219 -1.16 11.07 -12.89
CA ARG A 219 -0.86 12.19 -13.80
C ARG A 219 0.59 12.18 -14.26
N TYR A 220 1.50 11.70 -13.41
CA TYR A 220 2.94 11.61 -13.66
C TYR A 220 3.47 10.19 -13.38
N PRO A 221 3.03 9.17 -14.13
CA PRO A 221 3.30 7.77 -13.79
C PRO A 221 4.78 7.38 -13.84
N MET A 222 5.56 8.02 -14.72
CA MET A 222 7.00 7.77 -14.80
C MET A 222 7.81 8.37 -13.64
N ARG A 223 7.18 9.12 -12.73
CA ARG A 223 7.83 9.65 -11.52
C ARG A 223 7.73 8.71 -10.31
N VAL A 224 7.28 7.46 -10.50
CA VAL A 224 7.08 6.52 -9.40
C VAL A 224 8.34 6.29 -8.58
N GLY A 225 9.50 6.02 -9.19
CA GLY A 225 10.76 5.85 -8.43
C GLY A 225 11.21 7.14 -7.75
N ALA A 226 11.26 8.26 -8.49
CA ALA A 226 11.64 9.57 -7.95
C ALA A 226 10.77 10.00 -6.75
N TYR A 227 9.46 9.75 -6.80
CA TYR A 227 8.56 10.13 -5.72
C TYR A 227 8.61 9.14 -4.55
N SER A 228 8.77 7.84 -4.80
CA SER A 228 8.99 6.86 -3.74
C SER A 228 10.29 7.15 -2.98
N ARG A 229 11.37 7.48 -3.69
CA ARG A 229 12.66 7.92 -3.13
C ARG A 229 12.52 9.19 -2.30
N TYR A 230 11.76 10.18 -2.79
CA TYR A 230 11.42 11.37 -2.02
C TYR A 230 10.72 11.03 -0.69
N ILE A 231 9.79 10.08 -0.70
CA ILE A 231 9.05 9.68 0.51
C ILE A 231 10.01 9.07 1.54
N VAL A 232 10.80 8.06 1.16
CA VAL A 232 11.72 7.38 2.10
C VAL A 232 12.82 8.31 2.60
N ASN A 233 13.36 9.18 1.73
CA ASN A 233 14.37 10.17 2.15
C ASN A 233 13.77 11.21 3.10
N ASP A 234 12.53 11.68 2.87
CA ASP A 234 11.88 12.62 3.81
C ASP A 234 11.64 11.98 5.20
N LEU A 235 11.41 10.66 5.26
CA LEU A 235 11.26 9.92 6.52
C LEU A 235 12.60 9.74 7.24
N TRP A 236 13.64 9.28 6.53
CA TRP A 236 14.99 9.15 7.11
C TRP A 236 15.57 10.50 7.51
N ASP A 237 15.38 11.55 6.71
CA ASP A 237 15.78 12.92 7.07
C ASP A 237 15.02 13.40 8.31
N ALA A 238 13.74 13.07 8.46
CA ALA A 238 12.97 13.46 9.63
C ALA A 238 13.51 12.83 10.93
N TYR A 239 14.00 11.60 10.84
CA TYR A 239 14.66 10.90 11.95
C TYR A 239 16.08 11.42 12.21
N ASN A 240 16.90 11.52 11.16
CA ASN A 240 18.34 11.85 11.25
C ASN A 240 18.66 13.33 11.44
N ASN A 241 17.71 14.25 11.25
CA ASN A 241 18.00 15.70 11.28
C ASN A 241 18.40 16.21 12.67
N SER A 242 19.71 16.35 12.87
CA SER A 242 20.37 16.87 14.06
C SER A 242 20.08 18.34 14.39
N GLU A 243 19.63 19.15 13.42
CA GLU A 243 19.33 20.58 13.65
C GLU A 243 18.03 20.78 14.44
N THR A 244 17.07 19.88 14.29
CA THR A 244 15.74 20.00 14.93
C THR A 244 15.61 19.18 16.20
N ASN A 245 16.48 18.20 16.43
CA ASN A 245 16.40 17.25 17.56
C ASN A 245 14.99 16.63 17.72
N GLY A 246 14.26 16.50 16.61
CA GLY A 246 12.82 16.29 16.63
C GLY A 246 12.38 14.82 16.67
N GLY A 247 13.27 13.87 16.40
CA GLY A 247 13.04 12.41 16.55
C GLY A 247 11.73 11.91 15.93
N PHE A 248 11.09 10.94 16.58
CA PHE A 248 9.80 10.38 16.12
C PHE A 248 8.70 11.42 15.88
N PRO A 249 8.50 12.48 16.69
CA PRO A 249 7.54 13.55 16.37
C PRO A 249 7.67 14.12 14.95
N ASN A 250 8.90 14.26 14.43
CA ASN A 250 9.12 14.70 13.06
C ASN A 250 8.72 13.61 12.05
N VAL A 251 9.10 12.35 12.28
CA VAL A 251 8.74 11.20 11.43
C VAL A 251 7.20 11.11 11.32
N ILE A 252 6.50 11.13 12.46
CA ILE A 252 5.03 11.12 12.50
C ILE A 252 4.46 12.34 11.77
N SER A 253 5.08 13.51 11.88
CA SER A 253 4.65 14.70 11.16
C SER A 253 4.81 14.58 9.65
N ARG A 254 5.85 13.86 9.17
CA ARG A 254 6.03 13.57 7.74
C ARG A 254 5.03 12.55 7.24
N ILE A 255 4.78 11.50 8.00
CA ILE A 255 3.72 10.51 7.70
C ILE A 255 2.36 11.22 7.56
N ALA A 256 2.02 12.12 8.48
CA ALA A 256 0.77 12.88 8.44
C ALA A 256 0.60 13.68 7.14
N LYS A 257 1.67 14.27 6.61
CA LYS A 257 1.66 15.01 5.34
C LYS A 257 1.25 14.11 4.18
N TYR A 258 1.72 12.86 4.15
CA TYR A 258 1.34 11.89 3.11
C TYR A 258 -0.11 11.43 3.21
N ASP A 259 -0.70 11.53 4.40
CA ASP A 259 -2.14 11.34 4.61
C ASP A 259 -2.99 12.59 4.29
N GLY A 260 -2.35 13.68 3.84
CA GLY A 260 -3.01 14.95 3.52
C GLY A 260 -3.35 15.80 4.75
N ILE A 261 -2.68 15.55 5.88
CA ILE A 261 -2.83 16.27 7.14
C ILE A 261 -1.61 17.17 7.34
N GLU A 262 -1.83 18.45 7.61
CA GLU A 262 -0.78 19.35 8.08
C GLU A 262 -0.81 19.41 9.61
N PRO A 263 0.04 18.63 10.31
CA PRO A 263 0.03 18.64 11.77
C PRO A 263 0.54 19.98 12.29
N LYS A 264 -0.08 20.47 13.36
CA LYS A 264 0.50 21.57 14.14
C LYS A 264 1.75 21.03 14.84
N ILE A 265 2.93 21.37 14.32
CA ILE A 265 4.21 20.99 14.93
C ILE A 265 4.24 21.54 16.36
N ILE A 266 4.28 20.65 17.34
CA ILE A 266 4.58 20.99 18.73
C ILE A 266 6.08 20.80 18.86
N THR A 267 6.85 21.88 19.00
CA THR A 267 8.26 21.76 19.36
C THR A 267 8.38 21.12 20.73
N SER A 268 9.11 20.00 20.79
CA SER A 268 9.20 19.02 21.89
C SER A 268 9.87 19.52 23.18
N ASN A 269 9.99 20.84 23.41
CA ASN A 269 10.83 21.37 24.49
C ASN A 269 10.28 21.19 25.91
N ASN A 270 9.06 20.67 26.10
CA ASN A 270 8.47 20.47 27.43
C ASN A 270 8.09 19.00 27.66
N LYS A 271 9.05 18.07 27.58
CA LYS A 271 8.85 16.70 28.07
C LYS A 271 8.61 16.73 29.59
N PRO A 272 7.72 15.88 30.13
CA PRO A 272 7.41 15.92 31.56
C PRO A 272 8.62 15.48 32.40
N GLY A 273 8.98 16.28 33.40
CA GLY A 273 10.12 16.00 34.29
C GLY A 273 9.75 15.36 35.63
N ASN A 274 8.46 15.25 35.94
CA ASN A 274 7.93 14.62 37.15
C ASN A 274 6.52 14.06 36.92
N ILE A 275 6.00 13.29 37.88
CA ILE A 275 4.69 12.60 37.78
C ILE A 275 3.51 13.56 37.54
N ASN A 276 3.50 14.75 38.15
CA ASN A 276 2.41 15.71 37.97
C ASN A 276 2.38 16.28 36.54
N GLU A 277 3.56 16.60 36.02
CA GLU A 277 3.71 17.00 34.62
C GLU A 277 3.34 15.87 33.66
N LEU A 278 3.71 14.62 33.98
CA LEU A 278 3.38 13.44 33.18
C LEU A 278 1.87 13.17 33.13
N ASN A 279 1.17 13.28 34.27
CA ASN A 279 -0.29 13.15 34.31
C ASN A 279 -0.96 14.25 33.48
N THR A 280 -0.48 15.50 33.58
CA THR A 280 -0.97 16.62 32.76
C THR A 280 -0.73 16.36 31.26
N TYR A 281 0.45 15.81 30.93
CA TYR A 281 0.82 15.44 29.57
C TYR A 281 -0.14 14.41 28.99
N PHE A 282 -0.37 13.31 29.73
CA PHE A 282 -1.29 12.24 29.34
C PHE A 282 -2.76 12.66 29.31
N ALA A 283 -3.20 13.54 30.20
CA ALA A 283 -4.54 14.14 30.10
C ALA A 283 -4.70 14.92 28.78
N SER A 284 -3.64 15.59 28.32
CA SER A 284 -3.65 16.28 27.03
C SER A 284 -3.69 15.32 25.83
N VAL A 285 -3.08 14.13 25.94
CA VAL A 285 -3.18 13.06 24.92
C VAL A 285 -4.61 12.52 24.89
N GLN A 286 -5.16 12.18 26.05
CA GLN A 286 -6.55 11.70 26.16
C GLN A 286 -7.54 12.72 25.60
N SER A 287 -7.32 14.01 25.83
CA SER A 287 -8.18 15.06 25.27
C SER A 287 -8.20 15.09 23.74
N GLU A 288 -7.08 14.77 23.07
CA GLU A 288 -7.10 14.64 21.61
C GLU A 288 -7.87 13.38 21.16
N LEU A 289 -7.72 12.25 21.88
CA LEU A 289 -8.47 11.03 21.56
C LEU A 289 -9.97 11.19 21.80
N ASP A 290 -10.36 11.88 22.86
CA ASP A 290 -11.76 12.18 23.14
C ASP A 290 -12.38 13.02 22.01
N LYS A 291 -11.63 13.96 21.42
CA LYS A 291 -12.06 14.70 20.22
C LYS A 291 -12.11 13.81 18.99
N ALA A 292 -11.05 13.03 18.75
CA ALA A 292 -10.91 12.14 17.60
C ALA A 292 -12.10 11.19 17.46
N TYR A 293 -12.46 10.54 18.56
CA TYR A 293 -13.49 9.51 18.58
C TYR A 293 -14.86 10.02 19.03
N HIS A 294 -15.02 11.31 19.35
CA HIS A 294 -16.31 11.89 19.74
C HIS A 294 -17.48 11.48 18.82
N PRO A 295 -17.33 11.49 17.48
CA PRO A 295 -18.41 11.14 16.56
C PRO A 295 -18.84 9.67 16.60
N VAL A 296 -18.00 8.79 17.14
CA VAL A 296 -18.19 7.33 17.20
C VAL A 296 -17.99 6.76 18.60
N LYS A 297 -18.04 7.58 19.64
CA LYS A 297 -17.70 7.18 21.02
C LYS A 297 -18.45 5.93 21.52
N ASP A 298 -19.69 5.76 21.08
CA ASP A 298 -20.57 4.66 21.48
C ASP A 298 -20.51 3.47 20.51
N SER A 299 -19.82 3.60 19.38
CA SER A 299 -19.78 2.63 18.29
C SER A 299 -18.38 2.27 17.80
N ILE A 300 -17.31 2.87 18.33
CA ILE A 300 -15.92 2.66 17.90
C ILE A 300 -15.54 1.18 17.89
N GLY A 301 -15.90 0.43 18.94
CA GLY A 301 -15.61 -1.01 18.98
C GLY A 301 -16.35 -1.80 17.89
N TYR A 302 -17.57 -1.40 17.52
CA TYR A 302 -18.28 -2.00 16.39
C TYR A 302 -17.59 -1.65 15.05
N VAL A 303 -17.19 -0.39 14.87
CA VAL A 303 -16.51 0.06 13.64
C VAL A 303 -15.18 -0.69 13.47
N VAL A 304 -14.33 -0.74 14.49
CA VAL A 304 -13.05 -1.46 14.46
C VAL A 304 -13.28 -2.94 14.14
N ASN A 305 -14.21 -3.61 14.85
CA ASN A 305 -14.48 -5.02 14.63
C ASN A 305 -14.98 -5.35 13.22
N GLU A 306 -15.74 -4.44 12.58
CA GLU A 306 -16.21 -4.66 11.21
C GLU A 306 -15.14 -4.36 10.16
N LEU A 307 -14.22 -3.42 10.43
CA LEU A 307 -13.07 -3.19 9.56
C LEU A 307 -12.07 -4.35 9.61
N LEU A 308 -11.83 -4.95 10.78
CA LEU A 308 -10.99 -6.13 10.93
C LEU A 308 -11.41 -7.27 9.98
N LYS A 309 -12.72 -7.50 9.85
CA LYS A 309 -13.28 -8.57 9.02
C LYS A 309 -13.01 -8.41 7.53
N LEU A 310 -12.59 -7.24 7.06
CA LEU A 310 -12.30 -7.00 5.64
C LEU A 310 -11.03 -7.71 5.18
N LEU A 311 -10.06 -7.89 6.08
CA LEU A 311 -8.79 -8.56 5.77
C LEU A 311 -8.63 -9.88 6.53
N GLN A 312 -9.63 -10.28 7.31
CA GLN A 312 -9.58 -11.53 8.07
C GLN A 312 -9.61 -12.72 7.14
N SER A 313 -8.59 -13.58 7.21
CA SER A 313 -8.51 -14.80 6.39
C SER A 313 -9.38 -15.93 6.91
N ASP A 314 -9.64 -15.97 8.22
CA ASP A 314 -10.20 -17.16 8.89
C ASP A 314 -11.74 -17.16 8.95
N ASP A 315 -12.36 -15.97 9.00
CA ASP A 315 -13.82 -15.77 9.08
C ASP A 315 -14.17 -14.42 8.44
N ASN A 316 -14.49 -14.44 7.15
CA ASN A 316 -14.72 -13.23 6.36
C ASN A 316 -16.17 -13.15 5.85
N TYR A 317 -16.50 -12.00 5.26
CA TYR A 317 -17.84 -11.73 4.76
C TYR A 317 -18.25 -12.57 3.54
N GLU A 318 -17.30 -13.20 2.86
CA GLU A 318 -17.57 -13.98 1.65
C GLU A 318 -18.22 -15.34 1.97
N LEU A 319 -18.00 -15.88 3.17
CA LEU A 319 -18.60 -17.15 3.61
C LEU A 319 -20.14 -17.15 3.55
N ASP A 320 -20.77 -16.03 3.86
CA ASP A 320 -22.23 -15.89 3.77
C ASP A 320 -22.72 -15.86 2.31
N LEU A 321 -21.91 -15.30 1.39
CA LEU A 321 -22.19 -15.32 -0.04
C LEU A 321 -22.03 -16.74 -0.61
N GLU A 322 -21.01 -17.47 -0.17
CA GLU A 322 -20.77 -18.86 -0.57
C GLU A 322 -21.89 -19.80 -0.14
N ARG A 323 -22.52 -19.55 1.01
CA ARG A 323 -23.62 -20.35 1.57
C ARG A 323 -24.99 -20.07 0.94
N ALA A 324 -25.10 -19.07 0.06
CA ALA A 324 -26.36 -18.75 -0.60
C ALA A 324 -26.88 -19.93 -1.46
N LYS A 325 -28.19 -20.18 -1.44
CA LYS A 325 -28.80 -21.32 -2.17
C LYS A 325 -28.86 -21.11 -3.68
N ASP A 326 -28.97 -19.85 -4.10
CA ASP A 326 -29.00 -19.43 -5.49
C ASP A 326 -28.49 -18.00 -5.65
N GLU A 327 -28.34 -17.55 -6.89
CA GLU A 327 -27.82 -16.22 -7.22
C GLU A 327 -28.76 -15.07 -6.82
N ILE A 328 -30.05 -15.33 -6.65
CA ILE A 328 -31.01 -14.32 -6.18
C ILE A 328 -30.78 -14.07 -4.68
N GLU A 329 -30.64 -15.14 -3.90
CA GLU A 329 -30.29 -15.06 -2.49
C GLU A 329 -28.90 -14.46 -2.28
N ARG A 330 -27.89 -14.87 -3.08
CA ARG A 330 -26.53 -14.30 -3.03
C ARG A 330 -26.54 -12.80 -3.22
N LYS A 331 -27.28 -12.31 -4.23
CA LYS A 331 -27.45 -10.87 -4.50
C LYS A 331 -28.12 -10.13 -3.33
N ARG A 332 -29.14 -10.73 -2.69
CA ARG A 332 -29.79 -10.14 -1.51
C ARG A 332 -28.81 -9.99 -0.35
N ILE A 333 -28.08 -11.06 -0.01
CA ILE A 333 -27.09 -11.08 1.08
C ILE A 333 -26.01 -10.02 0.84
N ARG A 334 -25.45 -9.99 -0.38
CA ARG A 334 -24.47 -8.98 -0.81
C ARG A 334 -24.97 -7.56 -0.59
N ASN A 335 -26.17 -7.25 -1.09
CA ASN A 335 -26.75 -5.91 -0.98
C ASN A 335 -27.04 -5.50 0.48
N GLU A 336 -27.37 -6.45 1.36
CA GLU A 336 -27.52 -6.20 2.80
C GLU A 336 -26.17 -5.92 3.47
N TYR A 337 -25.14 -6.71 3.14
CA TYR A 337 -23.80 -6.50 3.65
C TYR A 337 -23.21 -5.16 3.21
N GLU A 338 -23.38 -4.78 1.94
CA GLU A 338 -22.92 -3.47 1.45
C GLU A 338 -23.58 -2.30 2.18
N LYS A 339 -24.89 -2.38 2.49
CA LYS A 339 -25.55 -1.34 3.28
C LYS A 339 -24.94 -1.22 4.68
N LYS A 340 -24.62 -2.36 5.30
CA LYS A 340 -23.93 -2.41 6.60
C LYS A 340 -22.54 -1.80 6.50
N LEU A 341 -21.74 -2.24 5.53
CA LEU A 341 -20.37 -1.77 5.32
C LEU A 341 -20.32 -0.27 4.99
N ALA A 342 -21.25 0.22 4.16
CA ALA A 342 -21.36 1.64 3.88
C ALA A 342 -21.60 2.48 5.15
N ASN A 343 -22.33 1.95 6.14
CA ASN A 343 -22.50 2.61 7.42
C ASN A 343 -21.21 2.59 8.26
N VAL A 344 -20.50 1.47 8.28
CA VAL A 344 -19.17 1.35 8.93
C VAL A 344 -18.20 2.37 8.34
N PHE A 345 -18.12 2.46 7.02
CA PHE A 345 -17.27 3.41 6.30
C PHE A 345 -17.65 4.87 6.55
N ARG A 346 -18.94 5.22 6.64
CA ARG A 346 -19.36 6.58 7.04
C ARG A 346 -18.92 6.93 8.47
N ASN A 347 -19.03 5.99 9.40
CA ASN A 347 -18.60 6.20 10.79
C ASN A 347 -17.07 6.26 10.89
N ALA A 348 -16.35 5.41 10.15
CA ALA A 348 -14.90 5.46 10.09
C ALA A 348 -14.40 6.81 9.56
N ASN A 349 -15.04 7.34 8.50
CA ASN A 349 -14.72 8.65 7.95
C ASN A 349 -15.08 9.83 8.87
N SER A 350 -15.92 9.63 9.90
CA SER A 350 -16.23 10.70 10.86
C SER A 350 -15.22 10.80 12.00
N VAL A 351 -14.31 9.82 12.16
CA VAL A 351 -13.20 9.89 13.10
C VAL A 351 -12.24 11.00 12.68
N ASP A 352 -11.86 11.87 13.62
CA ASP A 352 -10.93 12.96 13.35
C ASP A 352 -9.47 12.49 13.49
N LEU A 353 -8.90 12.08 12.36
CA LEU A 353 -7.53 11.62 12.25
C LEU A 353 -6.48 12.68 12.61
N ASN A 354 -6.77 13.98 12.44
CA ASN A 354 -5.85 15.04 12.87
C ASN A 354 -5.63 15.00 14.38
N SER A 355 -6.69 14.74 15.14
CA SER A 355 -6.62 14.64 16.60
C SER A 355 -5.89 13.36 17.03
N ILE A 356 -6.05 12.24 16.33
CA ILE A 356 -5.25 11.02 16.56
C ILE A 356 -3.76 11.32 16.36
N ILE A 357 -3.40 11.93 15.24
CA ILE A 357 -2.01 12.29 14.92
C ILE A 357 -1.44 13.26 15.95
N ALA A 358 -2.22 14.25 16.41
CA ALA A 358 -1.79 15.16 17.47
C ALA A 358 -1.51 14.43 18.80
N GLY A 359 -2.31 13.42 19.15
CA GLY A 359 -2.05 12.55 20.29
C GLY A 359 -0.78 11.70 20.09
N LEU A 360 -0.57 11.18 18.88
CA LEU A 360 0.58 10.33 18.53
C LEU A 360 1.89 11.11 18.56
N ILE A 361 1.91 12.34 18.03
CA ILE A 361 3.08 13.24 18.09
C ILE A 361 3.51 13.47 19.55
N LYS A 362 2.54 13.59 20.48
CA LYS A 362 2.85 13.73 21.90
C LYS A 362 3.45 12.45 22.47
N LEU A 363 2.80 11.29 22.29
CA LEU A 363 3.32 10.03 22.85
C LEU A 363 4.67 9.63 22.25
N SER A 364 4.85 9.78 20.95
CA SER A 364 6.11 9.49 20.27
C SER A 364 7.27 10.40 20.70
N ALA A 365 6.98 11.59 21.25
CA ALA A 365 8.03 12.45 21.82
C ALA A 365 8.68 11.85 23.08
N LEU A 366 8.03 10.86 23.71
CA LEU A 366 8.56 10.14 24.88
C LEU A 366 9.45 8.95 24.49
N ILE A 367 9.55 8.61 23.19
CA ILE A 367 10.52 7.63 22.66
C ILE A 367 11.90 8.31 22.63
N ASP A 368 12.51 8.42 23.80
CA ASP A 368 13.79 9.08 24.03
C ASP A 368 14.44 8.50 25.30
N LYS A 369 15.50 7.71 25.09
CA LYS A 369 16.33 7.10 26.14
C LYS A 369 16.86 8.12 27.14
N SER A 370 17.26 9.31 26.71
CA SER A 370 17.81 10.36 27.59
C SER A 370 16.74 10.92 28.52
N TRP A 371 15.54 11.16 27.99
CA TRP A 371 14.40 11.58 28.81
C TRP A 371 14.02 10.49 29.82
N LEU A 372 13.97 9.22 29.39
CA LEU A 372 13.57 8.11 30.24
C LEU A 372 14.52 7.96 31.44
N ILE A 373 15.83 8.00 31.19
CA ILE A 373 16.87 7.97 32.24
C ILE A 373 16.74 9.17 33.21
N ASP A 374 16.60 10.39 32.67
CA ASP A 374 16.49 11.60 33.49
C ASP A 374 15.21 11.58 34.34
N PHE A 375 14.07 11.17 33.77
CA PHE A 375 12.80 11.04 34.46
C PHE A 375 12.89 10.03 35.61
N ILE A 376 13.41 8.83 35.35
CA ILE A 376 13.58 7.78 36.37
C ILE A 376 14.49 8.27 37.51
N SER A 377 15.58 8.98 37.20
CA SER A 377 16.54 9.47 38.20
C SER A 377 15.94 10.48 39.19
N LYS A 378 14.88 11.20 38.78
CA LYS A 378 14.18 12.22 39.56
C LYS A 378 13.01 11.67 40.36
N LEU A 379 12.65 10.40 40.17
CA LEU A 379 11.58 9.78 40.93
C LEU A 379 11.95 9.72 42.42
N PRO A 380 10.97 9.90 43.32
CA PRO A 380 11.18 9.85 44.76
C PRO A 380 11.37 8.40 45.27
N LEU A 381 12.28 7.62 44.65
CA LEU A 381 12.51 6.21 44.93
C LEU A 381 13.09 5.97 46.35
N LYS A 382 13.72 6.97 46.95
CA LYS A 382 14.37 6.86 48.27
C LYS A 382 13.42 6.81 49.47
N GLU A 383 12.12 7.03 49.30
CA GLU A 383 11.13 6.97 50.41
C GLU A 383 10.35 5.65 50.51
N PHE A 384 10.55 4.71 49.57
CA PHE A 384 9.78 3.46 49.48
C PHE A 384 10.64 2.22 49.73
N GLU A 385 11.36 2.18 50.85
CA GLU A 385 11.99 0.94 51.31
C GLU A 385 10.90 -0.10 51.69
N LYS A 386 10.78 -1.15 50.87
CA LYS A 386 10.16 -2.45 51.17
C LYS A 386 8.63 -2.49 51.38
N ASN A 387 7.86 -2.00 50.42
CA ASN A 387 6.51 -2.52 50.23
C ASN A 387 6.42 -3.16 48.85
N TYR A 388 6.38 -4.50 48.81
CA TYR A 388 5.94 -5.23 47.61
C TYR A 388 4.49 -4.82 47.35
N TYR A 389 4.25 -3.89 46.43
CA TYR A 389 2.91 -3.57 45.99
C TYR A 389 2.34 -4.81 45.30
N VAL A 390 1.31 -5.43 45.88
CA VAL A 390 0.53 -6.45 45.17
C VAL A 390 -0.41 -5.70 44.22
N ILE A 391 0.05 -5.45 43.00
CA ILE A 391 -0.75 -4.82 41.95
C ILE A 391 -1.41 -5.92 41.11
N PRO A 392 -2.75 -5.95 41.00
CA PRO A 392 -3.42 -6.93 40.15
C PRO A 392 -2.92 -6.84 38.71
N GLY A 393 -2.50 -7.99 38.18
CA GLY A 393 -1.93 -8.10 36.84
C GLY A 393 -0.43 -7.79 36.75
N VAL A 394 0.28 -7.80 37.88
CA VAL A 394 1.75 -7.64 37.94
C VAL A 394 2.31 -8.68 38.91
N GLU A 395 3.29 -9.45 38.45
CA GLU A 395 4.12 -10.31 39.30
C GLU A 395 5.56 -9.81 39.18
N GLY A 396 6.25 -9.50 40.27
CA GLY A 396 7.61 -8.94 40.22
C GLY A 396 7.82 -7.75 41.15
N GLU A 397 8.95 -7.06 40.99
CA GLU A 397 9.29 -5.87 41.77
C GLU A 397 8.60 -4.63 41.20
N VAL A 398 7.93 -3.87 42.05
CA VAL A 398 7.26 -2.61 41.66
C VAL A 398 7.88 -1.48 42.43
N LEU A 399 8.57 -0.58 41.72
CA LEU A 399 9.21 0.60 42.31
C LEU A 399 8.18 1.70 42.60
N TYR A 400 7.20 1.87 41.72
CA TYR A 400 6.18 2.89 41.89
C TYR A 400 4.88 2.54 41.16
N PHE A 401 3.74 2.85 41.77
CA PHE A 401 2.42 2.66 41.17
C PHE A 401 1.50 3.81 41.57
N TRP A 402 0.79 4.39 40.60
CA TRP A 402 -0.21 5.42 40.88
C TRP A 402 -1.39 5.34 39.90
N VAL A 403 -2.48 5.98 40.31
CA VAL A 403 -3.73 6.05 39.57
C VAL A 403 -4.12 7.51 39.42
N ASP A 404 -4.51 7.90 38.20
CA ASP A 404 -5.12 9.20 37.91
C ASP A 404 -6.47 8.99 37.24
N GLY A 405 -7.55 9.24 37.97
CA GLY A 405 -8.91 8.92 37.53
C GLY A 405 -9.09 7.41 37.27
N ASN A 406 -9.24 7.03 36.00
CA ASN A 406 -9.36 5.62 35.57
C ASN A 406 -8.08 5.07 34.92
N LYS A 407 -6.99 5.84 34.95
CA LYS A 407 -5.70 5.50 34.33
C LYS A 407 -4.76 4.91 35.36
N LYS A 408 -4.01 3.88 34.95
CA LYS A 408 -3.05 3.18 35.81
C LYS A 408 -1.66 3.31 35.23
N TYR A 409 -0.70 3.61 36.09
CA TYR A 409 0.69 3.82 35.69
C TYR A 409 1.59 3.07 36.68
N ILE A 410 2.61 2.41 36.15
CA ILE A 410 3.52 1.58 36.94
C ILE A 410 4.96 1.76 36.49
N ILE A 411 5.86 1.62 37.46
CA ILE A 411 7.30 1.55 37.25
C ILE A 411 7.81 0.24 37.87
N GLY A 412 8.32 -0.63 37.01
CA GLY A 412 8.91 -1.93 37.31
C GLY A 412 10.30 -1.83 37.92
N GLY A 413 10.79 -2.98 38.40
CA GLY A 413 12.05 -3.11 39.14
C GLY A 413 13.22 -3.53 38.26
N LYS A 414 14.23 -4.17 38.84
CA LYS A 414 15.39 -4.69 38.09
C LYS A 414 15.40 -6.22 37.93
N GLY A 415 14.34 -6.86 38.41
CA GLY A 415 14.20 -8.31 38.34
C GLY A 415 12.99 -8.64 37.50
N THR A 416 12.94 -9.87 37.00
CA THR A 416 11.84 -10.35 36.16
C THR A 416 10.46 -9.99 36.69
N ASN A 417 9.75 -9.25 35.87
CA ASN A 417 8.39 -8.83 36.02
C ASN A 417 7.50 -9.51 34.97
N LYS A 418 6.24 -9.72 35.32
CA LYS A 418 5.18 -10.17 34.42
C LYS A 418 4.02 -9.21 34.46
N TYR A 419 3.70 -8.60 33.32
CA TYR A 419 2.63 -7.62 33.15
C TYR A 419 1.45 -8.22 32.37
N THR A 420 0.33 -8.45 33.05
CA THR A 420 -0.94 -8.92 32.43
C THR A 420 -2.07 -7.90 32.54
N GLY A 421 -1.93 -6.90 33.43
CA GLY A 421 -2.94 -5.88 33.65
C GLY A 421 -3.03 -4.84 32.53
N ASN A 422 -4.16 -4.13 32.46
CA ASN A 422 -4.35 -3.00 31.57
C ASN A 422 -3.79 -1.72 32.22
N PHE A 423 -2.65 -1.25 31.71
CA PHE A 423 -1.96 -0.03 32.14
C PHE A 423 -1.88 0.98 30.99
N ASN A 424 -1.89 2.26 31.35
CA ASN A 424 -1.67 3.36 30.40
C ASN A 424 -0.19 3.71 30.29
N LEU A 425 0.59 3.45 31.34
CA LEU A 425 2.04 3.53 31.34
C LEU A 425 2.62 2.31 32.04
N ILE A 426 3.59 1.68 31.40
CA ILE A 426 4.56 0.80 32.04
C ILE A 426 5.93 1.39 31.73
N ILE A 427 6.75 1.61 32.75
CA ILE A 427 8.19 1.84 32.60
C ILE A 427 8.87 0.73 33.38
N ASP A 428 9.51 -0.23 32.73
CA ASP A 428 10.41 -1.14 33.43
C ASP A 428 11.83 -0.57 33.40
N VAL A 429 12.58 -0.79 34.47
CA VAL A 429 13.97 -0.34 34.58
C VAL A 429 14.96 -1.48 34.37
N GLY A 430 14.47 -2.72 34.23
CA GLY A 430 15.09 -3.81 33.49
C GLY A 430 14.90 -5.20 34.09
N GLY A 431 15.46 -6.20 33.43
CA GLY A 431 15.32 -7.62 33.76
C GLY A 431 14.55 -8.34 32.66
N ASP A 432 14.74 -9.66 32.56
CA ASP A 432 14.08 -10.45 31.51
C ASP A 432 12.59 -10.61 31.84
N ASP A 433 11.75 -9.81 31.20
CA ASP A 433 10.35 -9.58 31.55
C ASP A 433 9.36 -10.26 30.60
N ILE A 434 8.11 -10.38 31.07
CA ILE A 434 7.01 -10.94 30.29
C ILE A 434 5.86 -9.95 30.19
N TYR A 435 5.61 -9.46 28.99
CA TYR A 435 4.52 -8.53 28.69
C TYR A 435 3.37 -9.26 28.00
N GLU A 436 2.27 -9.46 28.73
CA GLU A 436 1.02 -10.06 28.26
C GLU A 436 -0.19 -9.11 28.46
N PRO A 437 -0.10 -7.81 28.09
CA PRO A 437 -1.15 -6.88 28.45
C PRO A 437 -2.41 -7.10 27.59
N GLU A 438 -3.57 -6.84 28.19
CA GLU A 438 -4.84 -6.82 27.45
C GLU A 438 -4.84 -5.74 26.35
N GLN A 439 -5.78 -5.84 25.41
CA GLN A 439 -6.00 -4.80 24.39
C GLN A 439 -6.29 -3.46 25.06
N VAL A 440 -5.69 -2.39 24.52
CA VAL A 440 -6.00 -1.02 24.95
C VAL A 440 -7.48 -0.74 24.71
N LYS A 441 -8.14 -0.13 25.70
CA LYS A 441 -9.54 0.27 25.55
C LYS A 441 -9.71 1.23 24.37
N TYR A 442 -10.73 1.02 23.55
CA TYR A 442 -11.07 1.95 22.47
C TYR A 442 -11.20 3.40 22.98
N GLY A 443 -10.62 4.33 22.24
CA GLY A 443 -10.55 5.75 22.60
C GLY A 443 -9.53 6.09 23.68
N SER A 444 -8.68 5.15 24.09
CA SER A 444 -7.62 5.35 25.08
C SER A 444 -6.24 5.30 24.43
N PHE A 445 -5.20 5.49 25.25
CA PHE A 445 -3.81 5.26 24.87
C PHE A 445 -3.10 4.29 25.83
N ARG A 446 -1.94 3.78 25.40
CA ARG A 446 -0.92 3.12 26.24
C ARG A 446 0.48 3.50 25.74
N PHE A 447 1.42 3.57 26.68
CA PHE A 447 2.86 3.71 26.45
C PHE A 447 3.58 2.69 27.32
N ILE A 448 4.40 1.83 26.73
CA ILE A 448 5.28 0.90 27.43
C ILE A 448 6.69 1.32 27.07
N ALA A 449 7.55 1.44 28.09
CA ALA A 449 8.98 1.56 27.88
C ALA A 449 9.72 0.52 28.73
N ASP A 450 10.53 -0.30 28.09
CA ASP A 450 11.54 -1.12 28.75
C ASP A 450 12.91 -0.45 28.58
N MET A 451 13.83 -0.72 29.49
CA MET A 451 15.16 -0.13 29.52
C MET A 451 16.28 -1.12 29.23
N GLN A 452 16.06 -2.41 29.53
CA GLN A 452 17.06 -3.47 29.50
C GLN A 452 16.41 -4.82 29.82
N GLY A 453 16.68 -5.85 29.04
CA GLY A 453 16.34 -7.24 29.41
C GLY A 453 16.16 -8.08 28.16
N ASN A 454 16.24 -9.40 28.26
CA ASN A 454 15.83 -10.25 27.13
C ASN A 454 14.36 -10.64 27.32
N ASP A 455 13.49 -9.83 26.73
CA ASP A 455 12.09 -9.78 27.07
C ASP A 455 11.21 -10.62 26.15
N THR A 456 10.06 -10.99 26.69
CA THR A 456 9.05 -11.73 25.96
C THR A 456 7.74 -10.96 25.94
N TYR A 457 7.45 -10.43 24.76
CA TYR A 457 6.25 -9.66 24.48
C TYR A 457 5.19 -10.52 23.78
N ILE A 458 4.14 -10.90 24.49
CA ILE A 458 3.08 -11.79 23.98
C ILE A 458 1.75 -11.05 23.91
N SER A 459 1.11 -11.07 22.75
CA SER A 459 -0.21 -10.45 22.63
C SER A 459 -1.11 -11.10 21.60
N LYS A 460 -2.41 -11.01 21.87
CA LYS A 460 -3.42 -11.28 20.85
C LYS A 460 -3.54 -10.11 19.87
N ASN A 461 -3.57 -8.89 20.41
CA ASN A 461 -3.81 -7.65 19.67
C ASN A 461 -2.93 -6.49 20.19
N GLY A 462 -1.67 -6.70 20.61
CA GLY A 462 -0.92 -5.62 21.25
C GLY A 462 0.57 -5.82 21.50
N GLN A 463 1.40 -5.31 20.60
CA GLN A 463 2.67 -4.67 20.94
C GLN A 463 2.81 -3.46 20.02
N GLY A 464 2.43 -2.29 20.52
CA GLY A 464 2.21 -1.11 19.68
C GLY A 464 0.98 -1.23 18.77
N SER A 465 -0.16 -1.74 19.23
CA SER A 465 -1.38 -1.90 18.42
C SER A 465 -2.37 -0.74 18.55
N GLY A 466 -2.48 0.07 17.51
CA GLY A 466 -3.40 1.20 17.36
C GLY A 466 -4.83 0.82 16.94
N MET A 467 -5.42 -0.24 17.50
CA MET A 467 -6.80 -0.64 17.18
C MET A 467 -7.83 0.25 17.88
N GLY A 468 -8.23 1.35 17.23
CA GLY A 468 -9.16 2.35 17.77
C GLY A 468 -8.62 3.05 19.02
N CYS A 469 -7.31 3.15 19.13
CA CYS A 469 -6.55 3.72 20.24
C CYS A 469 -5.19 4.26 19.74
N ILE A 470 -4.35 4.73 20.65
CA ILE A 470 -2.91 4.86 20.40
C ILE A 470 -2.15 3.90 21.31
N ASP A 471 -1.22 3.13 20.79
CA ASP A 471 -0.41 2.22 21.57
C ASP A 471 1.04 2.30 21.12
N VAL A 472 1.94 2.57 22.07
CA VAL A 472 3.37 2.75 21.83
C VAL A 472 4.14 1.79 22.72
N LEU A 473 5.03 1.01 22.11
CA LEU A 473 6.07 0.25 22.77
C LEU A 473 7.42 0.86 22.39
N PHE A 474 8.26 1.10 23.39
CA PHE A 474 9.63 1.56 23.26
C PHE A 474 10.54 0.61 24.04
N ASP A 475 11.19 -0.31 23.34
CA ASP A 475 12.27 -1.11 23.88
C ASP A 475 13.62 -0.41 23.65
N VAL A 476 14.57 -0.60 24.55
CA VAL A 476 15.86 0.11 24.55
C VAL A 476 17.05 -0.83 24.31
N GLU A 477 17.07 -2.01 24.91
CA GLU A 477 18.21 -2.93 24.95
C GLU A 477 17.73 -4.34 25.31
N GLY A 478 17.99 -5.34 24.47
CA GLY A 478 17.57 -6.71 24.78
C GLY A 478 17.63 -7.64 23.59
N ASP A 479 17.88 -8.94 23.75
CA ASP A 479 17.54 -9.89 22.68
C ASP A 479 16.11 -10.39 22.90
N ASP A 480 15.16 -9.79 22.19
CA ASP A 480 13.75 -9.86 22.51
C ASP A 480 12.96 -10.79 21.62
N THR A 481 11.81 -11.19 22.15
CA THR A 481 10.83 -11.96 21.38
C THR A 481 9.46 -11.31 21.40
N TYR A 482 9.08 -10.79 20.25
CA TYR A 482 7.77 -10.23 19.97
C TYR A 482 6.86 -11.28 19.32
N ARG A 483 5.83 -11.72 20.03
CA ARG A 483 4.80 -12.65 19.53
C ARG A 483 3.42 -11.99 19.52
N GLY A 484 3.00 -11.57 18.34
CA GLY A 484 1.67 -11.05 18.06
C GLY A 484 0.79 -12.03 17.29
N ASN A 485 -0.51 -11.75 17.22
CA ASN A 485 -1.42 -12.48 16.33
C ASN A 485 -1.89 -11.57 15.19
N TYR A 486 -2.91 -10.75 15.41
CA TYR A 486 -3.44 -9.85 14.38
C TYR A 486 -3.41 -8.41 14.86
N TYR A 487 -3.14 -7.48 13.95
CA TYR A 487 -3.04 -6.05 14.28
C TYR A 487 -2.13 -5.82 15.50
N SER A 488 -0.86 -6.19 15.35
CA SER A 488 0.17 -6.14 16.39
C SER A 488 1.51 -5.64 15.82
N GLN A 489 2.53 -5.46 16.68
CA GLN A 489 3.88 -5.04 16.28
C GLN A 489 3.83 -3.73 15.47
N GLY A 490 3.40 -2.64 16.11
CA GLY A 490 3.32 -1.33 15.48
C GLY A 490 2.16 -1.13 14.51
N ALA A 491 1.11 -1.97 14.51
CA ALA A 491 0.01 -1.86 13.55
C ALA A 491 -1.05 -0.79 13.93
N GLY A 492 -1.66 -0.12 12.95
CA GLY A 492 -2.71 0.89 13.14
C GLY A 492 -4.05 0.54 12.47
N LEU A 493 -5.16 0.61 13.22
CA LEU A 493 -6.52 0.43 12.67
C LEU A 493 -7.49 1.46 13.24
N LEU A 494 -7.83 2.48 12.45
CA LEU A 494 -8.55 3.68 12.91
C LEU A 494 -7.92 4.36 14.14
N GLY A 495 -6.63 4.13 14.33
CA GLY A 495 -5.80 4.59 15.43
C GLY A 495 -4.33 4.54 15.00
N ALA A 496 -3.42 4.56 15.96
CA ALA A 496 -1.99 4.54 15.66
C ALA A 496 -1.19 3.60 16.56
N GLY A 497 -0.32 2.81 15.94
CA GLY A 497 0.58 1.88 16.60
C GLY A 497 2.03 2.24 16.35
N ILE A 498 2.87 2.19 17.40
CA ILE A 498 4.33 2.27 17.28
C ILE A 498 4.94 1.14 18.08
N LEU A 499 5.82 0.36 17.45
CA LEU A 499 6.83 -0.46 18.12
C LEU A 499 8.18 0.16 17.74
N ALA A 500 8.96 0.54 18.73
CA ALA A 500 10.31 1.04 18.54
C ALA A 500 11.27 0.17 19.37
N ASP A 501 12.09 -0.63 18.70
CA ASP A 501 13.23 -1.34 19.29
C ASP A 501 14.51 -0.58 18.92
N PHE A 502 15.47 -0.55 19.84
CA PHE A 502 16.69 0.24 19.71
C PHE A 502 17.96 -0.61 19.72
N SER A 503 17.92 -1.89 20.11
CA SER A 503 19.09 -2.76 20.18
C SER A 503 18.71 -4.19 20.58
N GLY A 504 19.07 -5.16 19.75
CA GLY A 504 18.84 -6.57 20.07
C GLY A 504 19.05 -7.48 18.88
N ASP A 505 19.35 -8.77 19.06
CA ASP A 505 19.09 -9.75 17.99
C ASP A 505 17.65 -10.31 18.18
N ASP A 506 16.67 -9.74 17.48
CA ASP A 506 15.26 -9.90 17.81
C ASP A 506 14.47 -10.88 16.95
N LEU A 507 13.35 -11.33 17.52
CA LEU A 507 12.40 -12.22 16.86
C LEU A 507 10.98 -11.64 16.84
N TYR A 508 10.55 -11.19 15.67
CA TYR A 508 9.22 -10.67 15.41
C TYR A 508 8.33 -11.72 14.73
N ILE A 509 7.35 -12.27 15.45
CA ILE A 509 6.39 -13.24 14.91
C ILE A 509 4.98 -12.69 14.99
N SER A 510 4.28 -12.67 13.85
CA SER A 510 2.86 -12.30 13.78
C SER A 510 2.10 -13.16 12.77
N HIS A 511 0.77 -13.05 12.76
CA HIS A 511 -0.07 -13.70 11.76
C HIS A 511 -0.42 -12.73 10.62
N TRP A 512 -1.31 -11.76 10.85
CA TRP A 512 -1.76 -10.87 9.77
C TRP A 512 -1.99 -9.45 10.23
N CYS A 513 -1.93 -8.49 9.29
CA CYS A 513 -2.10 -7.07 9.57
C CYS A 513 -1.17 -6.57 10.69
N SER A 514 0.09 -7.00 10.72
CA SER A 514 1.05 -6.68 11.79
C SER A 514 2.37 -6.12 11.23
N GLN A 515 3.34 -5.81 12.08
CA GLN A 515 4.68 -5.32 11.68
C GLN A 515 4.56 -4.04 10.84
N GLY A 516 4.07 -2.98 11.49
CA GLY A 516 3.88 -1.68 10.85
C GLY A 516 2.70 -1.60 9.88
N ALA A 517 1.76 -2.56 9.85
CA ALA A 517 0.61 -2.49 8.95
C ALA A 517 -0.42 -1.41 9.36
N ALA A 518 -1.14 -0.84 8.39
CA ALA A 518 -2.11 0.22 8.68
C ALA A 518 -3.40 0.19 7.84
N CYS A 519 -4.52 0.56 8.46
CA CYS A 519 -5.82 0.80 7.82
C CYS A 519 -6.50 2.00 8.48
N LEU A 520 -6.78 3.07 7.71
CA LEU A 520 -7.36 4.33 8.20
C LEU A 520 -6.63 4.90 9.43
N GLY A 521 -5.31 4.70 9.48
CA GLY A 521 -4.46 4.97 10.63
C GLY A 521 -2.98 4.92 10.26
N ILE A 522 -2.12 4.91 11.27
CA ILE A 522 -0.66 4.86 11.12
C ILE A 522 -0.13 3.62 11.82
N GLY A 523 0.69 2.83 11.13
CA GLY A 523 1.46 1.76 11.72
C GLY A 523 2.95 2.00 11.49
N LEU A 524 3.75 1.91 12.55
CA LEU A 524 5.20 2.04 12.52
C LEU A 524 5.83 0.94 13.37
N LEU A 525 6.66 0.12 12.73
CA LEU A 525 7.70 -0.64 13.40
C LEU A 525 9.04 0.04 13.06
N PHE A 526 9.79 0.39 14.09
CA PHE A 526 11.09 1.01 13.98
C PHE A 526 12.09 0.15 14.72
N ASP A 527 13.13 -0.30 14.04
CA ASP A 527 14.26 -1.02 14.61
C ASP A 527 15.54 -0.24 14.32
N VAL A 528 16.54 -0.33 15.20
CA VAL A 528 17.78 0.44 15.11
C VAL A 528 19.00 -0.44 14.87
N SER A 529 19.11 -1.57 15.56
CA SER A 529 20.32 -2.37 15.48
C SER A 529 20.06 -3.81 15.91
N GLY A 530 20.44 -4.76 15.09
CA GLY A 530 20.22 -6.17 15.38
C GLY A 530 20.58 -7.10 14.25
N ASN A 531 20.31 -8.39 14.39
CA ASN A 531 20.17 -9.28 13.23
C ASN A 531 18.83 -10.01 13.39
N ASP A 532 17.80 -9.36 12.89
CA ASP A 532 16.43 -9.58 13.28
C ASP A 532 15.71 -10.51 12.33
N ASN A 533 14.71 -11.17 12.88
CA ASN A 533 13.91 -12.13 12.15
C ASN A 533 12.43 -11.74 12.18
N TYR A 534 11.93 -11.29 11.02
CA TYR A 534 10.54 -10.89 10.83
C TYR A 534 9.74 -11.99 10.16
N PHE A 535 8.75 -12.53 10.85
CA PHE A 535 7.82 -13.54 10.35
C PHE A 535 6.37 -13.05 10.39
N ALA A 536 5.70 -13.09 9.24
CA ALA A 536 4.26 -12.85 9.15
C ALA A 536 3.61 -13.79 8.11
N ASP A 537 2.30 -14.00 8.21
CA ASP A 537 1.56 -14.80 7.23
C ASP A 537 1.09 -13.96 6.04
N VAL A 538 0.46 -12.80 6.28
CA VAL A 538 -0.10 -11.93 5.22
C VAL A 538 -0.37 -10.49 5.70
N TYR A 539 -0.53 -9.52 4.79
CA TYR A 539 -0.95 -8.14 5.11
C TYR A 539 -0.05 -7.41 6.12
N SER A 540 1.25 -7.70 6.16
CA SER A 540 2.15 -7.27 7.22
C SER A 540 3.42 -6.64 6.65
N GLN A 541 4.38 -6.29 7.50
CA GLN A 541 5.69 -5.75 7.08
C GLN A 541 5.55 -4.49 6.22
N GLY A 542 5.07 -3.41 6.84
CA GLY A 542 4.89 -2.13 6.15
C GLY A 542 3.72 -2.16 5.16
N PHE A 543 2.62 -2.82 5.50
CA PHE A 543 1.44 -2.92 4.63
C PHE A 543 0.48 -1.73 4.79
N GLY A 544 0.08 -1.09 3.69
CA GLY A 544 -0.86 0.04 3.69
C GLY A 544 -2.21 -0.28 3.05
N TYR A 545 -3.27 -0.38 3.85
CA TYR A 545 -4.65 -0.57 3.37
C TYR A 545 -5.41 0.76 3.26
N ILE A 546 -6.75 0.75 3.25
CA ILE A 546 -7.63 1.92 3.06
C ILE A 546 -7.08 3.20 3.74
N LYS A 547 -6.55 4.16 2.96
CA LYS A 547 -5.91 5.41 3.45
C LYS A 547 -4.77 5.23 4.48
N GLY A 548 -4.47 4.01 4.92
CA GLY A 548 -3.49 3.74 5.95
C GLY A 548 -2.07 3.95 5.45
N ILE A 549 -1.19 4.42 6.33
CA ILE A 549 0.25 4.48 6.09
C ILE A 549 0.91 3.46 6.99
N GLY A 550 1.39 2.37 6.40
CA GLY A 550 2.09 1.30 7.10
C GLY A 550 3.57 1.32 6.77
N LEU A 551 4.42 1.21 7.79
CA LEU A 551 5.85 1.48 7.71
C LEU A 551 6.67 0.50 8.58
N ILE A 552 7.71 -0.08 7.99
CA ILE A 552 8.91 -0.54 8.69
C ILE A 552 10.05 0.43 8.36
N MET A 553 10.80 0.84 9.38
CA MET A 553 12.10 1.50 9.26
C MET A 553 13.10 0.67 10.07
N GLU A 554 14.01 0.00 9.38
CA GLU A 554 15.15 -0.73 9.95
C GLU A 554 16.40 0.10 9.63
N TYR A 555 17.31 0.27 10.60
CA TYR A 555 18.49 1.10 10.46
C TYR A 555 19.82 0.34 10.30
N GLU A 556 20.07 -0.72 11.07
CA GLU A 556 21.31 -1.49 10.99
C GLU A 556 21.05 -2.97 11.32
N GLY A 557 21.47 -3.88 10.44
CA GLY A 557 21.44 -5.30 10.79
C GLY A 557 21.86 -6.25 9.69
N ASN A 558 21.60 -7.54 9.83
CA ASN A 558 21.49 -8.43 8.68
C ASN A 558 20.20 -9.22 8.87
N ASP A 559 19.14 -8.72 8.26
CA ASP A 559 17.79 -9.00 8.66
C ASP A 559 17.11 -9.97 7.69
N SER A 560 16.20 -10.77 8.25
CA SER A 560 15.45 -11.77 7.51
C SER A 560 13.96 -11.45 7.56
N TYR A 561 13.42 -10.94 6.45
CA TYR A 561 12.00 -10.69 6.26
C TYR A 561 11.31 -11.87 5.57
N LYS A 562 10.37 -12.51 6.26
CA LYS A 562 9.57 -13.65 5.76
C LYS A 562 8.08 -13.38 5.87
N ALA A 563 7.40 -13.31 4.73
CA ALA A 563 5.94 -13.13 4.67
C ALA A 563 5.26 -14.04 3.64
N GLY A 564 4.28 -14.86 4.04
CA GLY A 564 3.49 -15.68 3.11
C GLY A 564 3.27 -17.13 3.57
N TRP A 565 3.16 -18.05 2.59
CA TRP A 565 3.13 -19.52 2.75
C TRP A 565 2.01 -20.13 3.61
N LYS A 566 1.06 -19.34 4.11
CA LYS A 566 -0.10 -19.85 4.87
C LYS A 566 -1.38 -19.90 4.07
N ILE A 567 -1.67 -18.88 3.27
CA ILE A 567 -2.94 -18.75 2.53
C ILE A 567 -2.68 -19.03 1.05
N PRO A 568 -3.12 -20.16 0.49
CA PRO A 568 -2.91 -20.48 -0.91
C PRO A 568 -3.56 -19.44 -1.84
N ASP A 569 -2.85 -19.09 -2.91
CA ASP A 569 -3.37 -18.21 -3.92
C ASP A 569 -4.32 -18.95 -4.87
N SER A 570 -5.47 -18.37 -5.16
CA SER A 570 -6.49 -19.00 -6.03
C SER A 570 -6.05 -19.30 -7.46
N ARG A 571 -5.00 -18.63 -7.97
CA ARG A 571 -4.49 -18.78 -9.35
C ARG A 571 -3.54 -19.96 -9.49
N ASP A 572 -2.76 -20.26 -8.46
CA ASP A 572 -1.92 -21.46 -8.39
C ASP A 572 -1.88 -22.03 -6.96
N PRO A 573 -3.00 -22.60 -6.47
CA PRO A 573 -3.19 -22.95 -5.06
C PRO A 573 -2.32 -24.12 -4.59
N LYS A 574 -1.55 -24.75 -5.49
CA LYS A 574 -0.62 -25.84 -5.16
C LYS A 574 0.81 -25.36 -4.92
N ARG A 575 1.12 -24.14 -5.35
CA ARG A 575 2.50 -23.62 -5.38
C ARG A 575 2.62 -22.24 -4.76
N ALA A 576 1.63 -21.37 -4.94
CA ALA A 576 1.68 -19.97 -4.55
C ALA A 576 0.77 -19.67 -3.36
N HIS A 577 1.17 -18.68 -2.57
CA HIS A 577 0.47 -18.16 -1.41
C HIS A 577 0.40 -16.63 -1.47
N LEU A 578 -0.58 -16.07 -0.79
CA LEU A 578 -0.70 -14.62 -0.59
C LEU A 578 0.28 -14.16 0.48
N SER A 579 1.05 -13.11 0.17
CA SER A 579 1.89 -12.39 1.13
C SER A 579 1.32 -11.00 1.43
N MET A 580 1.04 -10.17 0.43
CA MET A 580 0.52 -8.79 0.61
C MET A 580 1.35 -7.99 1.64
N SER A 581 2.68 -8.11 1.58
CA SER A 581 3.59 -7.65 2.63
C SER A 581 4.89 -7.07 2.06
N GLN A 582 5.79 -6.58 2.91
CA GLN A 582 7.09 -6.00 2.51
C GLN A 582 6.88 -4.73 1.68
N GLY A 583 6.27 -3.72 2.30
CA GLY A 583 6.01 -2.43 1.67
C GLY A 583 4.84 -2.45 0.68
N PHE A 584 3.86 -3.35 0.87
CA PHE A 584 2.77 -3.50 -0.09
C PHE A 584 1.61 -2.52 0.15
N GLY A 585 1.16 -1.82 -0.90
CA GLY A 585 0.00 -0.93 -0.85
C GLY A 585 -1.26 -1.58 -1.41
N PHE A 586 -2.40 -1.51 -0.72
CA PHE A 586 -3.64 -2.19 -1.13
C PHE A 586 -4.90 -1.33 -0.96
N GLY A 587 -5.76 -1.33 -1.97
CA GLY A 587 -7.14 -0.83 -1.90
C GLY A 587 -8.17 -1.92 -2.21
N MET A 588 -9.39 -1.71 -1.73
CA MET A 588 -10.47 -2.66 -1.92
C MET A 588 -11.12 -2.46 -3.30
N ARG A 589 -10.82 -3.35 -4.24
CA ARG A 589 -11.49 -3.37 -5.54
C ARG A 589 -12.97 -3.74 -5.39
N PRO A 590 -13.91 -3.05 -6.09
CA PRO A 590 -15.32 -3.39 -6.09
C PRO A 590 -15.59 -4.64 -6.96
N TRP A 591 -15.05 -5.78 -6.54
CA TRP A 591 -15.11 -7.06 -7.26
C TRP A 591 -16.26 -7.94 -6.77
N SER A 592 -16.14 -8.44 -5.53
CA SER A 592 -17.18 -9.25 -4.86
C SER A 592 -18.31 -8.38 -4.33
N LEU A 593 -17.96 -7.18 -3.87
CA LEU A 593 -18.87 -6.13 -3.44
C LEU A 593 -18.84 -4.99 -4.46
N GLY A 594 -19.96 -4.30 -4.65
CA GLY A 594 -20.05 -3.09 -5.45
C GLY A 594 -19.54 -1.84 -4.76
N LEU A 595 -19.06 -1.99 -3.52
CA LEU A 595 -18.32 -1.00 -2.77
C LEU A 595 -16.83 -1.25 -2.97
N GLY A 596 -16.11 -0.22 -3.41
CA GLY A 596 -14.66 -0.20 -3.41
C GLY A 596 -14.13 0.95 -2.58
N THR A 597 -12.87 0.87 -2.20
CA THR A 597 -12.15 1.93 -1.48
C THR A 597 -10.77 2.08 -2.07
N ASP A 598 -10.27 3.31 -2.07
CA ASP A 598 -8.88 3.55 -2.43
C ASP A 598 -7.96 3.06 -1.30
N GLY A 599 -6.73 2.72 -1.67
CA GLY A 599 -5.77 2.09 -0.78
C GLY A 599 -4.89 3.07 -0.03
N GLY A 600 -3.84 2.52 0.57
CA GLY A 600 -2.86 3.21 1.40
C GLY A 600 -1.50 3.31 0.77
N ILE A 601 -0.53 3.68 1.61
CA ILE A 601 0.90 3.58 1.30
C ILE A 601 1.51 2.52 2.20
N GLY A 602 2.08 1.48 1.60
CA GLY A 602 2.92 0.52 2.28
C GLY A 602 4.39 0.85 2.04
N ILE A 603 5.21 0.83 3.10
CA ILE A 603 6.63 1.16 3.05
C ILE A 603 7.40 0.15 3.91
N LEU A 604 8.41 -0.48 3.33
CA LEU A 604 9.51 -1.10 4.07
C LEU A 604 10.76 -0.36 3.63
N THR A 605 11.47 0.25 4.58
CA THR A 605 12.79 0.80 4.30
C THR A 605 13.80 0.24 5.28
N ASP A 606 14.85 -0.33 4.70
CA ASP A 606 16.05 -0.77 5.35
C ASP A 606 17.18 0.22 5.00
N TYR A 607 18.16 0.39 5.88
CA TYR A 607 19.20 1.39 5.72
C TYR A 607 20.61 0.78 5.62
N ASN A 608 20.88 -0.33 6.29
CA ASN A 608 22.21 -0.91 6.30
C ASN A 608 22.20 -2.37 6.74
N GLY A 609 22.50 -3.29 5.82
CA GLY A 609 22.65 -4.68 6.19
C GLY A 609 23.07 -5.60 5.06
N HIS A 610 22.84 -6.89 5.24
CA HIS A 610 22.89 -7.86 4.14
C HIS A 610 21.63 -8.71 4.27
N ASP A 611 20.58 -8.26 3.59
CA ASP A 611 19.22 -8.54 3.98
C ASP A 611 18.58 -9.56 3.07
N VAL A 612 17.64 -10.30 3.64
CA VAL A 612 16.96 -11.40 2.94
C VAL A 612 15.45 -11.19 2.98
N TYR A 613 14.92 -10.83 1.83
CA TYR A 613 13.50 -10.63 1.59
C TYR A 613 12.89 -11.87 0.94
N ASN A 614 12.20 -12.67 1.74
CA ASN A 614 11.47 -13.85 1.29
C ASN A 614 9.96 -13.60 1.36
N SER A 615 9.31 -13.62 0.22
CA SER A 615 7.85 -13.64 0.14
C SER A 615 7.35 -14.46 -1.05
N ASP A 616 6.04 -14.47 -1.25
CA ASP A 616 5.38 -15.15 -2.35
C ASP A 616 4.63 -14.13 -3.22
N PHE A 617 3.32 -14.27 -3.46
CA PHE A 617 2.60 -13.36 -4.34
C PHE A 617 2.23 -12.05 -3.61
N PHE A 618 2.28 -10.95 -4.36
CA PHE A 618 1.94 -9.59 -3.89
C PHE A 618 2.85 -9.09 -2.78
N SER A 619 4.07 -8.69 -3.10
CA SER A 619 5.02 -8.26 -2.06
C SER A 619 6.10 -7.33 -2.59
N GLN A 620 7.07 -6.97 -1.74
CA GLN A 620 8.33 -6.29 -2.10
C GLN A 620 8.08 -5.02 -2.90
N GLY A 621 7.44 -4.03 -2.28
CA GLY A 621 7.13 -2.75 -2.92
C GLY A 621 6.06 -2.83 -4.02
N GLY A 622 5.35 -3.96 -4.12
CA GLY A 622 4.21 -4.11 -5.01
C GLY A 622 2.97 -3.34 -4.52
N SER A 623 1.97 -3.20 -5.38
CA SER A 623 0.71 -2.57 -4.96
C SER A 623 -0.49 -2.99 -5.80
N TYR A 624 -1.68 -2.82 -5.24
CA TYR A 624 -2.94 -3.14 -5.91
C TYR A 624 -4.07 -2.17 -5.54
N TRP A 625 -4.73 -1.61 -6.57
CA TRP A 625 -5.94 -0.75 -6.47
C TRP A 625 -5.77 0.58 -5.72
N TYR A 626 -5.47 1.65 -6.47
CA TYR A 626 -5.36 3.04 -5.95
C TYR A 626 -4.51 3.16 -4.68
N SER A 627 -3.35 2.54 -4.70
CA SER A 627 -2.40 2.49 -3.60
C SER A 627 -0.98 2.74 -4.10
N LEU A 628 -0.04 2.91 -3.17
CA LEU A 628 1.40 2.98 -3.42
C LEU A 628 2.11 1.95 -2.53
N GLY A 629 3.00 1.16 -3.11
CA GLY A 629 3.90 0.27 -2.38
C GLY A 629 5.35 0.67 -2.62
N ILE A 630 6.17 0.60 -1.58
CA ILE A 630 7.58 0.97 -1.58
C ILE A 630 8.37 -0.05 -0.76
N LEU A 631 9.35 -0.68 -1.39
CA LEU A 631 10.47 -1.30 -0.69
C LEU A 631 11.72 -0.50 -1.05
N HIS A 632 12.49 -0.11 -0.04
CA HIS A 632 13.75 0.60 -0.22
C HIS A 632 14.82 -0.07 0.65
N ASP A 633 15.78 -0.72 0.01
CA ASP A 633 17.04 -1.06 0.66
C ASP A 633 18.08 -0.02 0.25
N ARG A 634 19.01 0.30 1.15
CA ARG A 634 20.01 1.32 0.89
C ARG A 634 21.41 0.76 0.76
N LYS A 635 21.72 -0.30 1.51
CA LYS A 635 23.08 -0.85 1.52
C LYS A 635 23.02 -2.30 1.85
N GLY A 636 23.64 -3.11 1.01
CA GLY A 636 23.92 -4.47 1.38
C GLY A 636 24.43 -5.34 0.28
N CYS A 637 24.16 -6.62 0.39
CA CYS A 637 24.28 -7.57 -0.72
C CYS A 637 23.08 -8.48 -0.54
N ASP A 638 21.98 -8.04 -1.11
CA ASP A 638 20.64 -8.37 -0.65
C ASP A 638 20.01 -9.40 -1.56
N ARG A 639 19.04 -10.11 -0.99
CA ARG A 639 18.38 -11.22 -1.68
C ARG A 639 16.87 -11.06 -1.64
N TYR A 640 16.30 -10.88 -2.82
CA TYR A 640 14.88 -10.74 -3.03
C TYR A 640 14.32 -11.98 -3.70
N THR A 641 13.53 -12.76 -2.96
CA THR A 641 12.79 -13.90 -3.51
C THR A 641 11.29 -13.66 -3.41
N ALA A 642 10.60 -13.68 -4.56
CA ALA A 642 9.14 -13.53 -4.60
C ALA A 642 8.48 -14.30 -5.77
N GLY A 643 7.15 -14.31 -5.75
CA GLY A 643 6.34 -14.78 -6.86
C GLY A 643 5.68 -13.62 -7.61
N GLN A 644 4.53 -13.92 -8.22
CA GLN A 644 3.84 -12.99 -9.10
C GLN A 644 3.45 -11.70 -8.35
N TYR A 645 3.45 -10.56 -9.06
CA TYR A 645 2.95 -9.28 -8.55
C TYR A 645 3.82 -8.62 -7.46
N SER A 646 5.13 -8.83 -7.54
CA SER A 646 6.09 -8.39 -6.52
C SER A 646 7.25 -7.58 -7.11
N GLN A 647 8.20 -7.15 -6.28
CA GLN A 647 9.42 -6.45 -6.70
C GLN A 647 9.12 -5.16 -7.48
N GLY A 648 8.43 -4.23 -6.82
CA GLY A 648 8.12 -2.90 -7.36
C GLY A 648 6.99 -2.88 -8.38
N SER A 649 6.11 -3.90 -8.37
CA SER A 649 5.06 -4.04 -9.38
C SER A 649 3.78 -3.26 -9.06
N GLY A 650 3.32 -2.42 -10.00
CA GLY A 650 2.04 -1.70 -9.89
C GLY A 650 0.90 -2.42 -10.60
N ILE A 651 -0.26 -2.59 -9.93
CA ILE A 651 -1.33 -3.49 -10.39
C ILE A 651 -2.71 -2.84 -10.24
N HIS A 652 -3.45 -2.76 -11.34
CA HIS A 652 -4.81 -2.21 -11.37
C HIS A 652 -4.89 -0.82 -10.70
N LEU A 653 -4.49 0.24 -11.40
CA LEU A 653 -4.64 1.62 -10.93
C LEU A 653 -3.75 1.99 -9.73
N SER A 654 -2.67 1.24 -9.48
CA SER A 654 -1.76 1.48 -8.34
C SER A 654 -0.31 1.70 -8.80
N PHE A 655 0.58 1.96 -7.85
CA PHE A 655 1.98 2.29 -8.09
C PHE A 655 2.91 1.48 -7.21
N GLY A 656 3.96 0.87 -7.78
CA GLY A 656 4.92 0.05 -7.04
C GLY A 656 6.35 0.54 -7.26
N ALA A 657 7.18 0.43 -6.23
CA ALA A 657 8.60 0.73 -6.30
C ALA A 657 9.41 -0.23 -5.44
N LEU A 658 10.42 -0.84 -6.04
CA LEU A 658 11.56 -1.43 -5.34
C LEU A 658 12.77 -0.58 -5.68
N LEU A 659 13.46 -0.11 -4.65
CA LEU A 659 14.63 0.75 -4.76
C LEU A 659 15.76 0.08 -3.99
N ASP A 660 16.90 -0.09 -4.64
CA ASP A 660 18.15 -0.57 -4.05
C ASP A 660 19.26 0.42 -4.44
N ASP A 661 20.15 0.75 -3.50
CA ASP A 661 21.12 1.83 -3.68
C ASP A 661 22.58 1.37 -3.71
N GLU A 662 22.95 0.28 -3.03
CA GLU A 662 24.33 -0.20 -2.96
C GLU A 662 24.33 -1.72 -2.75
N GLY A 663 25.01 -2.50 -3.60
CA GLY A 663 25.22 -3.90 -3.27
C GLY A 663 25.78 -4.80 -4.36
N ASN A 664 25.41 -6.07 -4.30
CA ASN A 664 25.68 -7.10 -5.31
C ASN A 664 24.52 -8.06 -5.15
N ASP A 665 23.41 -7.69 -5.76
CA ASP A 665 22.09 -8.06 -5.32
C ASP A 665 21.47 -9.12 -6.22
N MET A 666 20.52 -9.82 -5.63
CA MET A 666 19.91 -10.98 -6.25
C MET A 666 18.39 -10.86 -6.23
N TYR A 667 17.82 -10.69 -7.42
CA TYR A 667 16.38 -10.63 -7.63
C TYR A 667 15.89 -11.93 -8.27
N ASP A 668 15.38 -12.85 -7.47
CA ASP A 668 14.83 -14.13 -7.91
C ASP A 668 13.28 -14.10 -7.88
N ALA A 669 12.66 -14.18 -9.05
CA ALA A 669 11.22 -14.26 -9.23
C ALA A 669 10.82 -15.46 -10.08
N TYR A 670 9.87 -16.27 -9.59
CA TYR A 670 9.60 -17.58 -10.17
C TYR A 670 8.36 -17.66 -11.07
N ALA A 671 7.54 -16.59 -11.19
CA ALA A 671 6.21 -16.67 -11.81
C ALA A 671 5.98 -15.66 -12.96
N GLY A 672 5.73 -14.39 -12.71
CA GLY A 672 5.65 -13.34 -13.73
C GLY A 672 5.17 -12.01 -13.17
N LEU A 673 5.25 -10.92 -13.94
CA LEU A 673 4.82 -9.60 -13.46
C LEU A 673 5.60 -9.15 -12.22
N GLU A 674 6.93 -9.23 -12.30
CA GLU A 674 7.86 -8.80 -11.26
C GLU A 674 8.95 -7.87 -11.82
N GLN A 675 9.81 -7.35 -10.93
CA GLN A 675 11.02 -6.58 -11.24
C GLN A 675 10.68 -5.30 -12.02
N GLY A 676 9.96 -4.39 -11.36
CA GLY A 676 9.51 -3.14 -11.94
C GLY A 676 8.47 -3.33 -13.04
N ASN A 677 7.56 -4.31 -12.89
CA ASN A 677 6.47 -4.52 -13.83
C ASN A 677 5.27 -3.60 -13.57
N ALA A 678 4.43 -3.37 -14.59
CA ALA A 678 3.12 -2.77 -14.39
C ALA A 678 2.00 -3.41 -15.21
N HIS A 679 0.81 -3.51 -14.61
CA HIS A 679 -0.39 -4.02 -15.26
C HIS A 679 -1.66 -3.20 -14.93
N ASP A 680 -2.41 -2.81 -15.98
CA ASP A 680 -3.76 -2.23 -15.89
C ASP A 680 -3.84 -0.83 -15.27
N TRP A 681 -3.47 0.19 -16.07
CA TRP A 681 -3.46 1.61 -15.70
C TRP A 681 -2.65 1.94 -14.45
N SER A 682 -1.58 1.19 -14.23
CA SER A 682 -0.65 1.34 -13.12
C SER A 682 0.73 1.81 -13.61
N ALA A 683 1.63 2.07 -12.66
CA ALA A 683 3.06 2.08 -12.96
C ALA A 683 3.90 1.35 -11.90
N GLY A 684 5.04 0.81 -12.32
CA GLY A 684 5.95 0.06 -11.45
C GLY A 684 7.40 0.34 -11.79
N CYS A 685 8.28 0.26 -10.80
CA CYS A 685 9.72 0.42 -11.01
C CYS A 685 10.55 -0.49 -10.11
N LEU A 686 11.70 -0.90 -10.65
CA LEU A 686 12.84 -1.39 -9.90
C LEU A 686 14.02 -0.49 -10.27
N GLU A 687 14.63 0.17 -9.28
CA GLU A 687 15.88 0.93 -9.47
C GLU A 687 16.96 0.28 -8.61
N ASP A 688 18.06 -0.09 -9.25
CA ASP A 688 19.30 -0.57 -8.64
C ASP A 688 20.44 0.38 -9.07
N LEU A 689 21.31 0.77 -8.13
CA LEU A 689 22.26 1.86 -8.34
C LEU A 689 23.74 1.46 -8.35
N GLU A 690 24.14 0.37 -7.68
CA GLU A 690 25.52 -0.09 -7.62
C GLU A 690 25.57 -1.60 -7.40
N GLY A 691 26.30 -2.34 -8.23
CA GLY A 691 26.61 -3.73 -7.93
C GLY A 691 27.11 -4.51 -9.13
N ASP A 692 27.18 -5.82 -9.01
CA ASP A 692 27.26 -6.79 -10.12
C ASP A 692 26.05 -7.72 -9.91
N ASP A 693 24.91 -7.37 -10.50
CA ASP A 693 23.61 -7.82 -10.03
C ASP A 693 23.01 -8.95 -10.86
N THR A 694 22.14 -9.74 -10.24
CA THR A 694 21.46 -10.84 -10.91
C THR A 694 19.95 -10.71 -10.85
N TYR A 695 19.35 -10.50 -12.02
CA TYR A 695 17.91 -10.44 -12.22
C TYR A 695 17.40 -11.73 -12.87
N ARG A 696 16.69 -12.57 -12.10
CA ARG A 696 16.00 -13.75 -12.64
C ARG A 696 14.50 -13.58 -12.56
N GLY A 697 13.86 -13.37 -13.70
CA GLY A 697 12.40 -13.39 -13.82
C GLY A 697 11.90 -14.59 -14.62
N TYR A 698 10.57 -14.70 -14.74
CA TYR A 698 9.95 -15.77 -15.53
C TYR A 698 9.19 -15.24 -16.76
N THR A 699 8.10 -14.50 -16.59
CA THR A 699 7.32 -13.97 -17.74
C THR A 699 6.80 -12.57 -17.48
N SER A 700 6.85 -11.70 -18.48
CA SER A 700 6.47 -10.30 -18.35
C SER A 700 7.08 -9.68 -17.08
N SER A 701 8.40 -9.79 -16.93
CA SER A 701 9.17 -9.21 -15.82
C SER A 701 10.27 -8.29 -16.37
N GLN A 702 11.07 -7.68 -15.49
CA GLN A 702 12.22 -6.83 -15.83
C GLN A 702 11.81 -5.59 -16.61
N GLY A 703 11.10 -4.68 -15.95
CA GLY A 703 10.69 -3.39 -16.49
C GLY A 703 9.60 -3.50 -17.55
N SER A 704 8.80 -4.57 -17.54
CA SER A 704 7.78 -4.79 -18.56
C SER A 704 6.42 -4.20 -18.17
N ALA A 705 5.59 -3.89 -19.17
CA ALA A 705 4.31 -3.25 -18.94
C ALA A 705 3.19 -3.87 -19.79
N LEU A 706 2.03 -4.05 -19.16
CA LEU A 706 0.86 -4.72 -19.72
C LEU A 706 -0.43 -3.89 -19.51
N THR A 707 -1.38 -4.04 -20.43
CA THR A 707 -2.76 -3.53 -20.26
C THR A 707 -2.88 -2.02 -20.00
N VAL A 708 -2.15 -1.19 -20.77
CA VAL A 708 -2.10 0.28 -20.62
C VAL A 708 -1.42 0.70 -19.32
N ALA A 709 -0.10 0.57 -19.27
CA ALA A 709 0.70 0.86 -18.09
C ALA A 709 2.09 1.38 -18.47
N PHE A 710 2.80 1.91 -17.47
CA PHE A 710 4.19 2.33 -17.56
C PHE A 710 5.04 1.51 -16.60
N ALA A 711 6.18 0.99 -17.03
CA ALA A 711 7.07 0.30 -16.10
C ALA A 711 8.52 0.45 -16.53
N TYR A 712 9.43 0.37 -15.56
CA TYR A 712 10.85 0.34 -15.85
C TYR A 712 11.65 -0.47 -14.84
N LEU A 713 12.71 -1.10 -15.33
CA LEU A 713 13.85 -1.54 -14.54
C LEU A 713 15.01 -0.65 -14.91
N TYR A 714 15.66 -0.08 -13.91
CA TYR A 714 16.84 0.76 -14.05
C TYR A 714 17.98 0.16 -13.26
N ASP A 715 19.06 -0.19 -13.97
CA ASP A 715 20.34 -0.54 -13.38
C ASP A 715 21.36 0.55 -13.76
N LYS A 716 22.13 1.04 -12.79
CA LYS A 716 23.03 2.18 -12.98
C LYS A 716 24.50 1.79 -13.15
N GLN A 717 24.99 0.72 -12.52
CA GLN A 717 26.42 0.41 -12.40
C GLN A 717 26.59 -1.09 -12.18
N GLY A 718 27.38 -1.77 -13.01
CA GLY A 718 27.67 -3.18 -12.77
C GLY A 718 27.99 -4.00 -14.01
N ASN A 719 28.34 -5.27 -13.79
CA ASN A 719 28.33 -6.32 -14.80
C ASN A 719 27.18 -7.29 -14.50
N ASP A 720 26.07 -7.11 -15.18
CA ASP A 720 24.80 -7.61 -14.70
C ASP A 720 24.28 -8.80 -15.50
N MET A 721 23.41 -9.58 -14.86
CA MET A 721 22.84 -10.79 -15.42
C MET A 721 21.31 -10.72 -15.49
N TYR A 722 20.77 -10.58 -16.70
CA TYR A 722 19.33 -10.54 -16.96
C TYR A 722 18.81 -11.86 -17.53
N ILE A 723 18.26 -12.68 -16.64
CA ILE A 723 17.75 -14.01 -16.94
C ILE A 723 16.22 -14.01 -16.99
N ILE A 724 15.66 -14.55 -18.08
CA ILE A 724 14.21 -14.73 -18.23
C ILE A 724 13.88 -16.11 -18.84
N ASN A 725 12.61 -16.52 -18.82
CA ASN A 725 12.16 -17.66 -19.61
C ASN A 725 12.38 -17.39 -21.11
N LYS A 726 13.16 -18.25 -21.78
CA LYS A 726 13.47 -18.13 -23.22
C LYS A 726 12.23 -18.05 -24.13
N ASN A 727 11.08 -18.52 -23.65
CA ASN A 727 9.81 -18.45 -24.38
C ASN A 727 9.11 -17.08 -24.28
N ASP A 728 9.56 -16.17 -23.40
CA ASP A 728 8.97 -14.83 -23.21
C ASP A 728 10.01 -13.69 -23.19
N THR A 729 10.98 -13.76 -24.09
CA THR A 729 11.90 -12.64 -24.35
C THR A 729 11.19 -11.47 -25.05
N THR A 730 9.95 -11.59 -25.50
CA THR A 730 9.27 -10.51 -26.24
C THR A 730 8.56 -9.52 -25.32
N TYR A 731 7.92 -10.01 -24.26
CA TYR A 731 7.17 -9.16 -23.33
C TYR A 731 7.87 -8.96 -21.98
N SER A 732 9.06 -9.53 -21.80
CA SER A 732 9.98 -9.25 -20.69
C SER A 732 11.17 -8.40 -21.15
N GLN A 733 12.03 -7.98 -20.21
CA GLN A 733 13.24 -7.19 -20.49
C GLN A 733 12.89 -5.89 -21.22
N GLY A 734 12.09 -5.04 -20.57
CA GLY A 734 11.59 -3.79 -21.14
C GLY A 734 10.48 -3.99 -22.16
N GLY A 735 9.74 -5.10 -22.11
CA GLY A 735 8.67 -5.42 -23.05
C GLY A 735 7.38 -4.63 -22.80
N GLY A 736 6.76 -4.10 -23.85
CA GLY A 736 5.46 -3.42 -23.79
C GLY A 736 4.39 -4.14 -24.62
N ARG A 737 3.22 -4.44 -24.02
CA ARG A 737 2.11 -5.14 -24.70
C ARG A 737 0.95 -4.20 -25.09
N GLN A 738 0.40 -4.39 -26.27
CA GLN A 738 -0.82 -3.75 -26.73
C GLN A 738 -2.05 -4.41 -26.13
N GLN A 739 -3.02 -3.59 -25.73
CA GLN A 739 -4.36 -4.02 -25.36
C GLN A 739 -5.36 -3.53 -26.41
N PRO A 740 -5.71 -4.37 -27.41
CA PRO A 740 -6.57 -3.96 -28.52
C PRO A 740 -7.91 -3.36 -28.07
N THR A 741 -8.54 -3.91 -27.03
CA THR A 741 -9.84 -3.43 -26.52
C THR A 741 -9.80 -2.01 -26.00
N ARG A 742 -8.64 -1.62 -25.45
CA ARG A 742 -8.40 -0.28 -24.92
C ARG A 742 -7.82 0.67 -25.97
N LYS A 743 -7.54 0.18 -27.19
CA LYS A 743 -6.89 0.94 -28.28
C LYS A 743 -5.62 1.66 -27.82
N ALA A 744 -4.89 1.05 -26.89
CA ALA A 744 -3.68 1.59 -26.31
C ALA A 744 -2.66 0.48 -26.07
N VAL A 745 -1.45 0.92 -25.81
CA VAL A 745 -0.27 0.09 -25.59
C VAL A 745 0.20 0.24 -24.15
N SER A 746 1.22 -0.50 -23.78
CA SER A 746 1.98 -0.27 -22.56
C SER A 746 3.44 0.03 -22.91
N LEU A 747 4.10 0.83 -22.09
CA LEU A 747 5.51 1.17 -22.23
C LEU A 747 6.28 0.49 -21.09
N GLY A 748 7.03 -0.55 -21.43
CA GLY A 748 8.05 -1.14 -20.55
C GLY A 748 9.43 -0.64 -20.95
N ILE A 749 10.34 -0.51 -19.98
CA ILE A 749 11.70 -0.05 -20.17
C ILE A 749 12.66 -0.95 -19.38
N LEU A 750 13.72 -1.43 -20.01
CA LEU A 750 14.90 -1.91 -19.29
C LEU A 750 16.05 -0.97 -19.65
N LEU A 751 16.58 -0.27 -18.66
CA LEU A 751 17.67 0.66 -18.84
C LEU A 751 18.84 0.22 -17.99
N ASP A 752 19.89 -0.20 -18.65
CA ASP A 752 21.19 -0.47 -18.06
C ASP A 752 22.13 0.69 -18.40
N LYS A 753 22.74 1.25 -17.36
CA LYS A 753 23.76 2.32 -17.42
C LYS A 753 25.08 1.89 -16.78
N GLY A 754 25.24 0.57 -16.60
CA GLY A 754 26.29 -0.12 -15.88
C GLY A 754 27.70 0.28 -16.24
N ASN A 755 27.89 0.72 -17.50
CA ASN A 755 29.19 0.82 -18.15
C ASN A 755 29.99 -0.51 -18.07
N GLY A 756 29.29 -1.64 -18.00
CA GLY A 756 29.85 -2.97 -17.77
C GLY A 756 29.65 -3.94 -18.93
N SER A 757 29.86 -5.22 -18.62
CA SER A 757 29.80 -6.35 -19.56
C SER A 757 28.62 -7.26 -19.22
N ASP A 758 27.43 -6.88 -19.67
CA ASP A 758 26.19 -7.49 -19.19
C ASP A 758 25.76 -8.70 -20.03
N THR A 759 24.92 -9.54 -19.44
CA THR A 759 24.38 -10.73 -20.12
C THR A 759 22.87 -10.74 -20.13
N TYR A 760 22.31 -10.95 -21.33
CA TYR A 760 20.87 -10.99 -21.54
C TYR A 760 20.43 -12.34 -22.09
N THR A 761 19.28 -12.82 -21.64
CA THR A 761 18.63 -13.99 -22.26
C THR A 761 18.20 -13.71 -23.70
N ASP A 762 17.76 -12.49 -24.01
CA ASP A 762 17.43 -12.09 -25.38
C ASP A 762 18.70 -11.72 -26.16
N PRO A 763 19.12 -12.52 -27.16
CA PRO A 763 20.37 -12.30 -27.88
C PRO A 763 20.32 -11.11 -28.85
N ARG A 764 19.21 -10.37 -28.90
CA ARG A 764 19.05 -9.17 -29.73
C ARG A 764 19.46 -7.89 -29.03
N ILE A 765 19.67 -7.94 -27.71
CA ILE A 765 20.11 -6.79 -26.91
C ILE A 765 21.62 -6.64 -27.12
N PHE A 766 22.05 -5.46 -27.57
CA PHE A 766 23.43 -5.14 -27.84
C PHE A 766 23.79 -3.79 -27.20
N GLU A 767 24.96 -3.73 -26.58
CA GLU A 767 25.56 -2.53 -26.01
C GLU A 767 25.51 -1.33 -26.98
N GLY A 768 25.11 -0.17 -26.44
CA GLY A 768 25.08 1.12 -27.12
C GLY A 768 23.96 1.29 -28.15
N ILE A 769 23.07 0.32 -28.34
CA ILE A 769 22.00 0.36 -29.35
C ILE A 769 20.62 0.19 -28.68
N PRO A 770 19.79 1.24 -28.61
CA PRO A 770 18.42 1.10 -28.13
C PRO A 770 17.62 0.14 -29.03
N LEU A 771 16.88 -0.78 -28.41
CA LEU A 771 16.05 -1.77 -29.09
C LEU A 771 14.59 -1.62 -28.70
N LEU A 772 13.69 -1.62 -29.70
CA LEU A 772 12.25 -1.67 -29.47
C LEU A 772 11.80 -3.10 -29.16
N LYS A 773 11.16 -3.30 -28.01
CA LYS A 773 10.73 -4.60 -27.48
C LYS A 773 9.22 -4.76 -27.49
N GLY A 774 8.77 -5.99 -27.66
CA GLY A 774 7.36 -6.33 -27.75
C GLY A 774 6.67 -5.50 -28.83
N GLN A 775 5.57 -4.84 -28.45
CA GLN A 775 4.92 -3.89 -29.34
C GLN A 775 5.48 -2.49 -29.17
N ARG A 776 5.84 -2.03 -27.96
CA ARG A 776 6.19 -0.61 -27.69
C ARG A 776 7.14 -0.36 -26.51
N GLY A 777 7.79 -1.38 -26.01
CA GLY A 777 8.77 -1.23 -24.94
C GLY A 777 10.16 -0.88 -25.47
N ILE A 778 11.08 -0.51 -24.59
CA ILE A 778 12.43 -0.05 -24.94
C ILE A 778 13.43 -0.81 -24.07
N VAL A 779 14.52 -1.29 -24.64
CA VAL A 779 15.68 -1.76 -23.88
C VAL A 779 16.93 -1.06 -24.37
N PHE A 780 17.78 -0.65 -23.43
CA PHE A 780 19.05 0.00 -23.72
C PHE A 780 20.06 -0.34 -22.64
N ASP A 781 21.28 -0.56 -23.10
CA ASP A 781 22.48 -0.86 -22.34
C ASP A 781 23.58 0.07 -22.89
N ASP A 782 24.29 0.82 -22.04
CA ASP A 782 25.37 1.70 -22.51
C ASP A 782 26.71 1.01 -22.78
N GLY A 783 26.89 -0.21 -22.28
CA GLY A 783 28.05 -1.07 -22.44
C GLY A 783 29.34 -0.49 -21.89
N ILE A 784 30.45 -1.20 -22.08
CA ILE A 784 31.76 -0.78 -21.55
C ILE A 784 32.15 0.59 -22.11
N LYS A 785 32.46 1.53 -21.20
CA LYS A 785 32.96 2.86 -21.56
C LYS A 785 34.27 2.75 -22.36
N LYS A 786 34.20 3.07 -23.65
CA LYS A 786 35.33 2.96 -24.61
C LYS A 786 36.39 4.05 -24.44
#